data_AF-A0AAV6PK57-F1
#
_entry.id   AF-A0AAV6PK57-F1
#
_cell.length_a   1.000
_cell.length_b   1.000
_cell.length_c   1.000
_cell.angle_alpha   90.00
_cell.angle_beta   90.00
_cell.angle_gamma   90.00
#
_symmetry.space_group_name_H-M   'P 1'
#
loop_
_entity.id
_entity.type
_entity.pdbx_description
1 polymer ?
#
loop_
_entity_poly.entity_id
_entity_poly.type
_entity_poly.pdbx_seq_one_letter_code
_entity_poly.pdbx_strand_id
1 'polypeptide(L)'
;MMEEKSNTTFANETGPELKKCDSDTFQCPICHKKGTYPKLVAHLQGHRRSIVEYGGYSVYKCQLGCVQSHHYHCGFCTKVIVRKEFFVRHFKICCKTKTTNTTANLAFTVTPASTPAAMVTPVSAVTPASTATPASIPAAMVTPVPTVTPSATVTPSATVTPSAMVNPASAVTPAADHRKKTLLAARKKTTCCFCCKPILRKNLKTHIERQHKEKSSDITANHHLNSVCVDGKRGIFAVSRSFKATAHYIHAQKCTWGSHRHVSCQLETCNRAYDNALPSGLLEFDCVHVRSLAFSPVTTTPAVSLDDGVLTEMLENKWLSQNSVAECLTRKLAADDQGSPLSVVVNFENEQGYIYFSVFEPHISLYSRFGRVMVHYDNSDNSLNCPCSEPWTFCPHKAISKWHLHQLRPDFFVQNMDCQEDSSDAPMEDYAPMEDDAPPVEDDAPVEDDAHPEHGLLYPPEGKALVEMVDYLISHKALPANLPRNSISSVDMPRHLVPKENFCHKCPGKVPLSGAIAICKNAKIVSVTGIVEGITTYCKLCVTCNTFYRYQEWTDGLHNFNDGVILTHHFCLFLRNSVQNHTAVASAVAALQATNKDKYPDHDCILHGYLHFEALSAHEYSFSCASCGNHPPVVIMDLHKKGVLSVPMSDLKEPPSDFNGEVDMEDFWHSVSQEIICRGFVKSNAANPCVVSPSYHKWAPWIGPHTRASNMVFNKEYKKVKGSEGSNPLKQAEVDRLTTEVMDLKVDLLRTLVKQCGLDSSGSKMDLIIRLREQMKGRSTYDKVFQKVWGASGGWAVIMCPCGVVSSVKFNIRAESPQDYADMLLSFKHLPNVVMASPQILDSAKKFEMEKKLPWLKLRKRPADINAHPGTGSADHYALYDTFHEANSCLDCLRKVGLVPEISGWVNSQTAEQLFSKMRKNNHFLSTMSPGSHVFLMRCMIHHHNLTINEKTLTGLQEISTEDIATDRAGLEPENNPGLLGFCSTERIK
;
A
#
# COMPACT_ATOMS: atom_id res chain seq x y z
N MET A 1 25.14 -36.55 40.61
CA MET A 1 25.39 -35.09 40.63
C MET A 1 24.07 -34.39 40.93
N MET A 2 24.10 -33.22 41.58
CA MET A 2 22.86 -32.53 42.01
C MET A 2 22.13 -31.91 40.83
N GLU A 3 20.79 -31.90 40.87
CA GLU A 3 19.95 -31.22 39.87
C GLU A 3 20.10 -29.69 40.00
N GLU A 4 20.61 -29.00 38.97
CA GLU A 4 20.40 -27.55 38.83
C GLU A 4 18.88 -27.31 38.70
N LYS A 5 18.23 -26.82 39.75
CA LYS A 5 16.86 -26.29 39.66
C LYS A 5 16.86 -25.19 38.61
N SER A 6 16.22 -25.42 37.45
CA SER A 6 16.08 -24.44 36.36
C SER A 6 15.24 -23.26 36.81
N ASN A 7 15.90 -22.28 37.43
CA ASN A 7 15.25 -21.22 38.20
C ASN A 7 14.67 -20.13 37.29
N THR A 8 13.51 -20.41 36.68
CA THR A 8 12.84 -19.47 35.76
C THR A 8 11.98 -18.41 36.48
N THR A 9 12.02 -18.36 37.82
CA THR A 9 11.38 -17.34 38.65
C THR A 9 12.43 -16.34 39.14
N PHE A 10 12.27 -15.07 38.78
CA PHE A 10 13.16 -13.98 39.20
C PHE A 10 12.36 -12.92 39.96
N ALA A 11 13.01 -12.07 40.77
CA ALA A 11 12.37 -10.84 41.24
C ALA A 11 12.21 -9.86 40.05
N ASN A 12 11.20 -8.99 40.07
CA ASN A 12 10.83 -8.14 38.93
C ASN A 12 11.95 -7.19 38.44
N GLU A 13 12.94 -6.90 39.29
CA GLU A 13 14.09 -6.04 38.97
C GLU A 13 15.30 -6.84 38.46
N THR A 14 15.33 -8.16 38.70
CA THR A 14 16.38 -9.09 38.25
C THR A 14 15.96 -9.82 36.97
N GLY A 15 16.83 -9.87 35.97
CA GLY A 15 16.56 -10.56 34.71
C GLY A 15 17.30 -11.90 34.56
N PRO A 16 16.85 -12.79 33.65
CA PRO A 16 17.62 -13.95 33.23
C PRO A 16 18.89 -13.53 32.47
N GLU A 17 20.06 -13.77 33.06
CA GLU A 17 21.35 -13.46 32.46
C GLU A 17 21.80 -14.51 31.41
N LEU A 18 22.54 -14.06 30.39
CA LEU A 18 23.06 -14.94 29.35
C LEU A 18 24.32 -15.67 29.86
N LYS A 19 24.26 -17.00 30.03
CA LYS A 19 25.46 -17.83 30.29
C LYS A 19 26.39 -17.69 29.07
N LYS A 20 27.62 -17.18 29.26
CA LYS A 20 28.67 -17.16 28.22
C LYS A 20 29.20 -18.58 28.02
N CYS A 21 29.41 -19.00 26.77
CA CYS A 21 30.00 -20.30 26.44
C CYS A 21 31.45 -20.11 25.98
N ASP A 22 31.64 -19.28 24.96
CA ASP A 22 32.90 -19.08 24.26
C ASP A 22 33.20 -17.57 24.16
N SER A 23 34.31 -17.17 23.54
CA SER A 23 34.74 -15.77 23.42
C SER A 23 33.62 -14.81 22.95
N ASP A 24 32.85 -15.21 21.93
CA ASP A 24 31.79 -14.40 21.30
C ASP A 24 30.40 -15.10 21.28
N THR A 25 30.31 -16.30 21.86
CA THR A 25 29.08 -17.14 21.87
C THR A 25 28.47 -17.24 23.26
N PHE A 26 27.16 -17.00 23.35
CA PHE A 26 26.36 -17.06 24.56
C PHE A 26 25.23 -18.09 24.43
N GLN A 27 24.56 -18.42 25.54
CA GLN A 27 23.41 -19.30 25.60
C GLN A 27 22.26 -18.67 26.41
N CYS A 28 21.01 -18.92 25.97
CA CYS A 28 19.82 -18.55 26.71
C CYS A 28 19.63 -19.43 27.96
N PRO A 29 19.34 -18.88 29.15
CA PRO A 29 19.07 -19.66 30.37
C PRO A 29 17.66 -20.27 30.44
N ILE A 30 16.82 -20.06 29.41
CA ILE A 30 15.39 -20.46 29.38
C ILE A 30 15.08 -21.46 28.25
N CYS A 31 15.99 -21.59 27.26
CA CYS A 31 15.87 -22.53 26.15
C CYS A 31 17.26 -22.85 25.58
N HIS A 32 17.40 -23.91 24.77
CA HIS A 32 18.70 -24.36 24.25
C HIS A 32 19.36 -23.44 23.19
N LYS A 33 18.86 -22.22 22.95
CA LYS A 33 19.36 -21.35 21.87
C LYS A 33 20.72 -20.72 22.22
N LYS A 34 21.69 -20.88 21.30
CA LYS A 34 23.03 -20.26 21.31
C LYS A 34 23.20 -19.21 20.20
N GLY A 35 24.26 -18.40 20.29
CA GLY A 35 24.68 -17.45 19.24
C GLY A 35 25.39 -16.21 19.78
N THR A 36 25.58 -15.20 18.94
CA THR A 36 26.23 -13.94 19.35
C THR A 36 25.32 -13.09 20.24
N TYR A 37 25.94 -12.32 21.15
CA TYR A 37 25.24 -11.56 22.21
C TYR A 37 24.03 -10.73 21.73
N PRO A 38 24.12 -9.91 20.65
CA PRO A 38 22.99 -9.07 20.23
C PRO A 38 21.79 -9.87 19.71
N LYS A 39 22.04 -11.01 19.05
CA LYS A 39 20.99 -11.92 18.57
C LYS A 39 20.27 -12.59 19.74
N LEU A 40 21.00 -12.92 20.81
CA LEU A 40 20.45 -13.54 22.01
C LEU A 40 19.70 -12.57 22.92
N VAL A 41 20.16 -11.33 23.07
CA VAL A 41 19.41 -10.27 23.76
C VAL A 41 18.06 -10.00 23.07
N ALA A 42 18.04 -9.94 21.73
CA ALA A 42 16.78 -9.81 20.98
C ALA A 42 15.86 -11.03 21.15
N HIS A 43 16.42 -12.24 21.26
CA HIS A 43 15.66 -13.47 21.51
C HIS A 43 15.07 -13.53 22.94
N LEU A 44 15.80 -13.11 23.98
CA LEU A 44 15.29 -12.99 25.35
C LEU A 44 14.10 -12.01 25.45
N GLN A 45 14.08 -10.95 24.64
CA GLN A 45 12.92 -10.06 24.52
C GLN A 45 11.70 -10.73 23.87
N GLY A 46 11.88 -11.86 23.17
CA GLY A 46 10.79 -12.74 22.73
C GLY A 46 10.14 -13.48 23.89
N HIS A 47 10.94 -14.10 24.78
CA HIS A 47 10.45 -14.80 25.97
C HIS A 47 9.63 -13.90 26.90
N ARG A 48 9.93 -12.59 26.94
CA ARG A 48 9.13 -11.57 27.67
C ARG A 48 7.64 -11.57 27.34
N ARG A 49 7.21 -12.04 26.15
CA ARG A 49 5.78 -12.16 25.79
C ARG A 49 5.05 -13.25 26.60
N SER A 50 5.78 -14.21 27.17
CA SER A 50 5.23 -15.39 27.86
C SER A 50 5.20 -15.28 29.39
N ILE A 51 5.76 -14.22 29.97
CA ILE A 51 5.95 -14.09 31.42
C ILE A 51 4.62 -14.09 32.18
N VAL A 52 4.67 -14.59 33.42
CA VAL A 52 3.68 -14.35 34.48
C VAL A 52 4.32 -13.46 35.55
N GLU A 53 3.80 -12.24 35.72
CA GLU A 53 4.25 -11.29 36.74
C GLU A 53 3.24 -11.29 37.90
N TYR A 54 3.67 -11.59 39.13
CA TYR A 54 2.83 -11.49 40.33
C TYR A 54 3.66 -11.38 41.62
N GLY A 55 3.19 -10.57 42.57
CA GLY A 55 3.75 -10.51 43.93
C GLY A 55 5.21 -10.07 44.02
N GLY A 56 5.70 -9.30 43.04
CA GLY A 56 7.11 -8.91 42.94
C GLY A 56 7.99 -9.85 42.13
N TYR A 57 7.44 -10.94 41.58
CA TYR A 57 8.18 -11.96 40.81
C TYR A 57 7.73 -12.08 39.35
N SER A 58 8.71 -12.31 38.48
CA SER A 58 8.58 -12.55 37.04
C SER A 58 8.95 -13.99 36.72
N VAL A 59 7.97 -14.80 36.31
CA VAL A 59 8.17 -16.21 35.94
C VAL A 59 8.20 -16.37 34.43
N TYR A 60 9.30 -16.90 33.91
CA TYR A 60 9.51 -17.21 32.50
C TYR A 60 9.05 -18.64 32.17
N LYS A 61 8.53 -18.83 30.95
CA LYS A 61 8.11 -20.14 30.45
C LYS A 61 9.33 -20.94 29.98
N CYS A 62 9.62 -22.05 30.66
CA CYS A 62 10.76 -22.92 30.41
C CYS A 62 10.60 -23.69 29.08
N GLN A 63 11.72 -23.82 28.36
CA GLN A 63 11.89 -24.55 27.11
C GLN A 63 13.24 -25.30 27.10
N LEU A 64 13.67 -25.80 28.27
CA LEU A 64 14.92 -26.57 28.48
C LEU A 64 14.72 -28.09 28.43
N GLY A 65 13.65 -28.57 27.79
CA GLY A 65 13.37 -30.00 27.60
C GLY A 65 12.93 -30.80 28.84
N CYS A 66 13.03 -30.24 30.05
CA CYS A 66 12.72 -30.92 31.31
C CYS A 66 11.24 -31.36 31.52
N VAL A 67 10.33 -30.96 30.61
CA VAL A 67 9.05 -31.63 30.34
C VAL A 67 8.78 -31.50 28.84
N GLN A 68 8.17 -32.52 28.23
CA GLN A 68 7.85 -32.62 26.79
C GLN A 68 7.07 -31.41 26.21
N SER A 69 6.35 -30.66 27.04
CA SER A 69 5.65 -29.42 26.66
C SER A 69 6.23 -28.21 27.39
N HIS A 70 6.31 -27.06 26.71
CA HIS A 70 6.72 -25.77 27.31
C HIS A 70 5.85 -25.45 28.55
N HIS A 71 6.49 -25.06 29.66
CA HIS A 71 5.84 -25.03 30.99
C HIS A 71 6.40 -23.93 31.91
N TYR A 72 5.79 -23.78 33.08
CA TYR A 72 6.23 -22.85 34.14
C TYR A 72 6.59 -23.65 35.41
N HIS A 73 7.72 -23.32 36.04
CA HIS A 73 8.07 -23.82 37.38
C HIS A 73 7.59 -22.82 38.44
N CYS A 74 7.09 -23.31 39.59
CA CYS A 74 6.77 -22.44 40.71
C CYS A 74 8.02 -22.17 41.56
N GLY A 75 8.43 -20.90 41.71
CA GLY A 75 9.55 -20.55 42.62
C GLY A 75 9.34 -20.93 44.09
N PHE A 76 8.09 -21.26 44.49
CA PHE A 76 7.72 -21.54 45.89
C PHE A 76 7.47 -23.03 46.20
N CYS A 77 7.32 -23.91 45.19
CA CYS A 77 7.14 -25.36 45.38
C CYS A 77 7.55 -26.15 44.12
N THR A 78 7.64 -27.48 44.22
CA THR A 78 8.09 -28.36 43.13
C THR A 78 7.12 -28.51 41.94
N LYS A 79 5.96 -27.82 41.94
CA LYS A 79 4.96 -27.98 40.86
C LYS A 79 5.39 -27.31 39.55
N VAL A 80 5.20 -28.06 38.46
CA VAL A 80 5.39 -27.63 37.08
C VAL A 80 4.03 -27.63 36.37
N ILE A 81 3.71 -26.57 35.61
CA ILE A 81 2.38 -26.39 35.00
C ILE A 81 2.51 -25.86 33.57
N VAL A 82 1.86 -26.51 32.60
CA VAL A 82 1.96 -26.21 31.16
C VAL A 82 1.10 -25.00 30.74
N ARG A 83 -0.15 -24.91 31.24
CA ARG A 83 -1.11 -23.86 30.89
C ARG A 83 -0.98 -22.62 31.78
N LYS A 84 -1.07 -21.43 31.17
CA LYS A 84 -0.83 -20.15 31.86
C LYS A 84 -1.90 -19.85 32.90
N GLU A 85 -3.18 -20.12 32.63
CA GLU A 85 -4.27 -19.84 33.56
C GLU A 85 -4.12 -20.61 34.89
N PHE A 86 -3.82 -21.90 34.82
CA PHE A 86 -3.64 -22.74 36.01
C PHE A 86 -2.34 -22.41 36.75
N PHE A 87 -1.27 -22.05 36.04
CA PHE A 87 -0.05 -21.56 36.70
C PHE A 87 -0.29 -20.25 37.45
N VAL A 88 -0.96 -19.27 36.85
CA VAL A 88 -1.30 -18.00 37.50
C VAL A 88 -2.14 -18.25 38.76
N ARG A 89 -3.18 -19.09 38.69
CA ARG A 89 -4.01 -19.44 39.85
C ARG A 89 -3.20 -20.10 40.97
N HIS A 90 -2.34 -21.07 40.61
CA HIS A 90 -1.48 -21.76 41.57
C HIS A 90 -0.44 -20.82 42.21
N PHE A 91 0.28 -20.03 41.40
CA PHE A 91 1.36 -19.15 41.86
C PHE A 91 0.82 -18.03 42.77
N LYS A 92 -0.37 -17.48 42.48
CA LYS A 92 -1.06 -16.50 43.34
C LYS A 92 -1.32 -17.04 44.76
N ILE A 93 -1.71 -18.31 44.88
CA ILE A 93 -1.92 -18.98 46.17
C ILE A 93 -0.57 -19.28 46.82
N CYS A 94 0.32 -19.96 46.10
CA CYS A 94 1.58 -20.48 46.64
C CYS A 94 2.55 -19.39 47.11
N CYS A 95 2.56 -18.23 46.44
CA CYS A 95 3.27 -17.04 46.87
C CYS A 95 2.74 -16.55 48.22
N LYS A 96 1.43 -16.24 48.31
CA LYS A 96 0.80 -15.77 49.57
C LYS A 96 1.06 -16.70 50.75
N THR A 97 0.93 -18.01 50.57
CA THR A 97 1.15 -19.01 51.64
C THR A 97 2.61 -19.18 52.08
N LYS A 98 3.58 -18.62 51.35
CA LYS A 98 5.00 -18.68 51.74
C LYS A 98 5.59 -17.35 52.18
N THR A 99 5.14 -16.23 51.62
CA THR A 99 5.58 -14.90 52.10
C THR A 99 5.19 -14.68 53.57
N THR A 100 4.02 -15.19 54.01
CA THR A 100 3.57 -15.13 55.41
C THR A 100 4.48 -15.88 56.39
N ASN A 101 5.13 -16.97 55.95
CA ASN A 101 5.97 -17.78 56.84
C ASN A 101 7.38 -17.21 56.99
N THR A 102 7.85 -16.37 56.05
CA THR A 102 9.16 -15.70 56.16
C THR A 102 9.15 -14.61 57.24
N THR A 103 8.06 -13.84 57.35
CA THR A 103 7.95 -12.75 58.35
C THR A 103 7.83 -13.28 59.80
N ALA A 104 7.49 -14.55 59.98
CA ALA A 104 7.44 -15.20 61.30
C ALA A 104 8.81 -15.70 61.82
N ASN A 105 9.81 -15.84 60.95
CA ASN A 105 11.12 -16.44 61.26
C ASN A 105 12.27 -15.40 61.33
N LEU A 106 11.96 -14.14 61.64
CA LEU A 106 12.95 -13.05 61.77
C LEU A 106 13.05 -12.47 63.19
N ALA A 107 12.53 -13.18 64.19
CA ALA A 107 12.80 -12.94 65.60
C ALA A 107 13.48 -14.18 66.21
N PHE A 108 14.45 -13.94 67.11
CA PHE A 108 15.25 -14.94 67.85
C PHE A 108 16.18 -15.87 67.03
N THR A 109 17.43 -15.44 66.85
CA THR A 109 18.61 -16.22 67.29
C THR A 109 19.76 -15.31 67.74
N VAL A 110 19.63 -14.68 68.91
CA VAL A 110 20.78 -14.35 69.77
C VAL A 110 20.38 -14.68 71.21
N THR A 111 21.20 -15.48 71.87
CA THR A 111 21.16 -15.72 73.33
C THR A 111 22.60 -15.63 73.82
N PRO A 112 22.82 -15.17 75.06
CA PRO A 112 23.17 -16.19 76.05
C PRO A 112 22.53 -16.01 77.44
N ALA A 113 22.46 -17.15 78.14
CA ALA A 113 22.46 -17.32 79.60
C ALA A 113 21.17 -17.11 80.45
N SER A 114 21.07 -18.00 81.45
CA SER A 114 20.37 -17.91 82.75
C SER A 114 18.82 -17.85 82.84
N THR A 115 18.21 -19.05 82.89
CA THR A 115 17.37 -19.60 84.00
C THR A 115 16.08 -18.90 84.52
N PRO A 116 15.13 -19.63 85.17
CA PRO A 116 13.68 -19.40 84.93
C PRO A 116 12.79 -19.20 86.18
N ALA A 117 11.49 -18.92 85.98
CA ALA A 117 10.36 -19.47 86.78
C ALA A 117 8.96 -19.15 86.18
N ALA A 118 7.98 -20.03 86.47
CA ALA A 118 6.50 -19.86 86.52
C ALA A 118 5.71 -19.29 85.30
N MET A 119 4.60 -19.88 84.83
CA MET A 119 3.24 -20.03 85.42
C MET A 119 2.48 -18.69 85.63
N VAL A 120 1.21 -18.48 85.25
CA VAL A 120 0.11 -19.38 84.79
C VAL A 120 -0.72 -18.73 83.65
N THR A 121 -1.57 -19.52 83.00
CA THR A 121 -2.67 -19.15 82.05
C THR A 121 -4.03 -19.01 82.81
N PRO A 122 -5.26 -19.04 82.21
CA PRO A 122 -5.81 -18.57 80.91
C PRO A 122 -7.16 -17.76 81.06
N VAL A 123 -7.92 -17.59 79.95
CA VAL A 123 -9.42 -17.52 79.82
C VAL A 123 -10.16 -16.15 79.71
N SER A 124 -10.89 -16.00 78.59
CA SER A 124 -12.24 -15.40 78.28
C SER A 124 -12.97 -14.37 79.19
N ALA A 125 -13.97 -13.58 78.75
CA ALA A 125 -14.47 -13.08 77.44
C ALA A 125 -15.69 -12.11 77.71
N VAL A 126 -16.69 -12.05 76.80
CA VAL A 126 -18.08 -11.53 76.94
C VAL A 126 -18.35 -10.06 76.52
N THR A 127 -19.52 -9.85 75.91
CA THR A 127 -20.18 -8.59 75.47
C THR A 127 -21.64 -8.60 75.96
N PRO A 128 -22.33 -7.45 76.17
CA PRO A 128 -23.33 -6.98 75.17
C PRO A 128 -23.48 -5.42 75.08
N ALA A 129 -24.66 -4.87 74.70
CA ALA A 129 -24.79 -3.61 73.91
C ALA A 129 -26.02 -2.68 74.18
N SER A 130 -26.25 -1.71 73.26
CA SER A 130 -27.32 -0.65 73.13
C SER A 130 -27.10 0.64 73.97
N THR A 131 -27.65 1.85 73.72
CA THR A 131 -28.77 2.44 72.88
C THR A 131 -28.39 3.95 72.55
N ALA A 132 -29.12 4.96 72.00
CA ALA A 132 -30.50 5.30 71.53
C ALA A 132 -30.50 6.51 70.50
N THR A 133 -31.58 7.33 70.40
CA THR A 133 -31.82 8.49 69.47
C THR A 133 -33.11 9.27 69.95
N PRO A 134 -33.76 10.32 69.31
CA PRO A 134 -33.56 11.06 68.02
C PRO A 134 -33.74 12.63 68.03
N ALA A 135 -33.64 13.27 66.84
CA ALA A 135 -34.29 14.54 66.37
C ALA A 135 -33.94 15.93 67.03
N SER A 136 -34.24 17.16 66.53
CA SER A 136 -35.10 17.73 65.43
C SER A 136 -34.59 19.10 64.85
N ILE A 137 -35.34 19.78 63.94
CA ILE A 137 -35.05 21.06 63.17
C ILE A 137 -36.35 21.85 62.83
N PRO A 138 -36.44 23.20 62.56
CA PRO A 138 -36.04 23.85 61.26
C PRO A 138 -35.86 25.44 61.17
N ALA A 139 -35.72 25.99 59.94
CA ALA A 139 -36.20 27.31 59.38
C ALA A 139 -35.55 28.70 59.74
N ALA A 140 -35.62 29.82 58.95
CA ALA A 140 -35.79 30.08 57.49
C ALA A 140 -35.64 31.60 57.05
N MET A 141 -35.32 31.85 55.75
CA MET A 141 -35.60 33.03 54.84
C MET A 141 -35.16 34.51 55.08
N VAL A 142 -34.78 35.23 53.98
CA VAL A 142 -35.35 36.52 53.41
C VAL A 142 -34.45 37.17 52.31
N THR A 143 -35.02 37.94 51.37
CA THR A 143 -34.39 38.68 50.21
C THR A 143 -35.01 40.10 50.04
N PRO A 144 -34.35 41.13 49.42
CA PRO A 144 -34.55 41.46 47.97
C PRO A 144 -33.41 42.26 47.23
N VAL A 145 -33.64 42.62 45.95
CA VAL A 145 -32.77 43.26 44.88
C VAL A 145 -33.72 43.94 43.83
N PRO A 146 -33.42 44.98 42.96
CA PRO A 146 -32.16 45.46 42.30
C PRO A 146 -32.00 47.03 42.23
N THR A 147 -31.27 47.63 41.24
CA THR A 147 -31.75 48.72 40.29
C THR A 147 -30.66 49.44 39.41
N VAL A 148 -30.67 49.17 38.08
CA VAL A 148 -30.51 50.06 36.86
C VAL A 148 -29.18 50.81 36.47
N THR A 149 -29.05 50.99 35.13
CA THR A 149 -27.99 51.53 34.21
C THR A 149 -28.04 53.07 33.96
N PRO A 150 -27.12 53.73 33.19
CA PRO A 150 -27.18 53.80 31.70
C PRO A 150 -25.81 53.94 30.94
N SER A 151 -25.86 54.15 29.61
CA SER A 151 -24.74 54.14 28.62
C SER A 151 -24.32 55.55 28.12
N ALA A 152 -23.16 55.68 27.44
CA ALA A 152 -23.01 56.44 26.18
C ALA A 152 -21.61 56.33 25.49
N THR A 153 -21.60 56.54 24.17
CA THR A 153 -20.51 56.42 23.18
C THR A 153 -19.77 57.75 22.89
N VAL A 154 -18.45 57.74 22.64
CA VAL A 154 -17.75 58.67 21.70
C VAL A 154 -16.52 57.99 21.05
N THR A 155 -16.23 58.31 19.78
CA THR A 155 -14.91 58.17 19.09
C THR A 155 -14.62 59.50 18.36
N PRO A 156 -13.37 59.94 18.10
CA PRO A 156 -12.72 59.56 16.83
C PRO A 156 -11.17 59.52 16.78
N SER A 157 -10.69 59.07 15.61
CA SER A 157 -9.33 59.00 15.03
C SER A 157 -8.42 60.25 15.12
N ALA A 158 -7.08 60.06 15.07
CA ALA A 158 -6.16 60.69 14.08
C ALA A 158 -4.64 60.33 14.23
N THR A 159 -4.12 59.52 13.28
CA THR A 159 -2.94 59.70 12.39
C THR A 159 -1.55 60.27 12.86
N VAL A 160 -0.51 59.83 12.10
CA VAL A 160 0.83 60.42 11.80
C VAL A 160 2.08 59.89 12.58
N THR A 161 3.11 59.53 11.81
CA THR A 161 4.50 59.08 12.12
C THR A 161 5.49 60.30 12.15
N PRO A 162 6.85 60.25 12.01
CA PRO A 162 7.82 59.16 11.75
C PRO A 162 9.14 59.14 12.57
N SER A 163 9.91 58.05 12.36
CA SER A 163 11.39 57.89 12.30
C SER A 163 12.39 58.79 13.08
N ALA A 164 13.32 58.12 13.79
CA ALA A 164 14.77 58.38 13.76
C ALA A 164 15.58 57.13 14.20
N MET A 165 16.86 57.02 13.79
CA MET A 165 17.76 55.88 14.09
C MET A 165 18.93 56.27 15.01
N VAL A 166 19.43 55.34 15.85
CA VAL A 166 20.86 55.19 16.20
C VAL A 166 21.18 53.69 16.41
N ASN A 167 22.39 53.24 16.04
CA ASN A 167 22.89 51.86 16.25
C ASN A 167 23.80 51.78 17.52
N PRO A 168 24.88 50.95 17.61
CA PRO A 168 24.82 49.69 18.38
C PRO A 168 25.93 49.52 19.44
N ALA A 169 25.77 48.57 20.39
CA ALA A 169 26.85 47.65 20.83
C ALA A 169 26.42 46.65 21.92
N SER A 170 26.74 45.38 21.67
CA SER A 170 26.86 44.19 22.53
C SER A 170 26.82 44.30 24.06
N ALA A 171 25.89 43.53 24.66
CA ALA A 171 26.13 42.73 25.87
C ALA A 171 25.41 41.37 25.74
N VAL A 172 26.00 40.30 26.30
CA VAL A 172 25.53 38.90 26.18
C VAL A 172 25.05 38.47 27.59
N THR A 173 23.90 37.84 27.84
CA THR A 173 23.54 36.41 27.59
C THR A 173 22.05 36.19 28.03
N PRO A 174 21.48 34.95 28.08
CA PRO A 174 20.42 34.49 27.19
C PRO A 174 18.97 34.64 27.72
N ALA A 175 18.02 34.81 26.78
CA ALA A 175 16.58 34.63 27.03
C ALA A 175 16.14 33.17 26.82
N ALA A 176 15.01 32.76 27.43
CA ALA A 176 14.60 31.35 27.54
C ALA A 176 13.81 30.79 26.33
N ASP A 177 14.06 29.51 25.99
CA ASP A 177 13.33 28.74 24.97
C ASP A 177 11.91 28.35 25.47
N HIS A 178 10.89 29.11 25.06
CA HIS A 178 9.48 28.79 25.33
C HIS A 178 8.94 27.68 24.40
N ARG A 179 9.47 26.47 24.60
CA ARG A 179 9.22 25.29 23.78
C ARG A 179 7.78 24.78 23.86
N LYS A 180 7.09 24.72 22.72
CA LYS A 180 5.70 24.23 22.59
C LYS A 180 5.55 22.80 23.16
N LYS A 181 4.58 22.59 24.06
CA LYS A 181 4.26 21.29 24.67
C LYS A 181 3.23 20.51 23.85
N THR A 182 3.66 19.55 23.04
CA THR A 182 2.75 18.62 22.34
C THR A 182 2.48 17.37 23.18
N LEU A 183 1.23 17.16 23.61
CA LEU A 183 0.81 15.96 24.34
C LEU A 183 0.66 14.76 23.40
N LEU A 184 1.75 14.02 23.22
CA LEU A 184 1.74 12.76 22.48
C LEU A 184 1.11 11.63 23.30
N ALA A 185 0.21 10.87 22.66
CA ALA A 185 -0.30 9.59 23.16
C ALA A 185 0.83 8.74 23.78
N ALA A 186 0.59 8.21 24.98
CA ALA A 186 1.59 7.75 25.95
C ALA A 186 2.72 6.91 25.31
N ARG A 187 3.79 7.61 24.88
CA ARG A 187 4.91 7.01 24.15
C ARG A 187 5.57 5.99 25.06
N LYS A 188 5.35 4.69 24.81
CA LYS A 188 5.90 3.58 25.61
C LYS A 188 7.42 3.68 25.68
N LYS A 189 7.90 4.31 26.76
CA LYS A 189 9.31 4.36 27.16
C LYS A 189 9.68 2.97 27.68
N THR A 190 10.90 2.56 27.40
CA THR A 190 11.50 1.33 27.90
C THR A 190 12.86 1.68 28.45
N THR A 191 13.17 1.16 29.63
CA THR A 191 14.49 1.32 30.24
C THR A 191 15.52 0.51 29.44
N CYS A 192 16.67 1.10 29.14
CA CYS A 192 17.81 0.34 28.63
C CYS A 192 18.47 -0.43 29.79
N CYS A 193 18.62 -1.75 29.66
CA CYS A 193 19.21 -2.60 30.69
C CYS A 193 20.71 -2.40 30.93
N PHE A 194 21.40 -1.64 30.08
CA PHE A 194 22.85 -1.41 30.17
C PHE A 194 23.25 -0.08 30.84
N CYS A 195 22.34 0.89 30.92
CA CYS A 195 22.61 2.18 31.58
C CYS A 195 21.39 2.84 32.23
N CYS A 196 20.30 2.08 32.42
CA CYS A 196 19.04 2.49 33.05
C CYS A 196 18.34 3.73 32.46
N LYS A 197 18.78 4.27 31.31
CA LYS A 197 18.16 5.45 30.69
C LYS A 197 16.77 5.10 30.09
N PRO A 198 15.70 5.88 30.37
CA PRO A 198 14.35 5.61 29.88
C PRO A 198 14.17 6.15 28.45
N ILE A 199 14.16 5.25 27.45
CA ILE A 199 14.26 5.57 26.02
C ILE A 199 12.96 5.19 25.30
N LEU A 200 12.61 5.90 24.22
CA LEU A 200 11.46 5.54 23.38
C LEU A 200 11.68 4.15 22.76
N ARG A 201 10.71 3.22 22.85
CA ARG A 201 10.89 1.82 22.40
C ARG A 201 11.41 1.68 20.97
N LYS A 202 10.97 2.54 20.04
CA LYS A 202 11.47 2.58 18.65
C LYS A 202 12.95 3.00 18.51
N ASN A 203 13.49 3.72 19.49
CA ASN A 203 14.88 4.19 19.52
C ASN A 203 15.79 3.25 20.35
N LEU A 204 15.25 2.25 21.08
CA LEU A 204 16.07 1.40 21.97
C LEU A 204 17.17 0.65 21.21
N LYS A 205 16.83 0.06 20.06
CA LYS A 205 17.79 -0.64 19.19
C LYS A 205 18.94 0.30 18.81
N THR A 206 18.61 1.47 18.27
CA THR A 206 19.58 2.50 17.86
C THR A 206 20.39 3.08 19.03
N HIS A 207 19.82 3.13 20.25
CA HIS A 207 20.57 3.51 21.45
C HIS A 207 21.61 2.45 21.80
N ILE A 208 21.23 1.17 21.84
CA ILE A 208 22.16 0.06 22.10
C ILE A 208 23.26 0.07 21.03
N GLU A 209 22.89 0.19 19.74
CA GLU A 209 23.83 0.27 18.61
C GLU A 209 24.77 1.50 18.61
N ARG A 210 24.49 2.54 19.40
CA ARG A 210 25.30 3.78 19.50
C ARG A 210 26.01 3.99 20.85
N GLN A 211 25.68 3.21 21.88
CA GLN A 211 26.13 3.46 23.26
C GLN A 211 26.60 2.19 24.00
N HIS A 212 26.16 1.00 23.55
CA HIS A 212 26.45 -0.31 24.18
C HIS A 212 26.95 -1.36 23.19
N LYS A 213 27.00 -1.01 21.90
CA LYS A 213 27.84 -1.68 20.93
C LYS A 213 29.24 -1.09 21.08
N GLU A 214 30.25 -1.95 21.21
CA GLU A 214 31.64 -1.52 21.06
C GLU A 214 31.79 -0.78 19.73
N LYS A 215 32.65 0.25 19.71
CA LYS A 215 32.86 1.07 18.50
C LYS A 215 33.14 0.13 17.32
N SER A 216 32.51 0.41 16.17
CA SER A 216 32.99 -0.18 14.92
C SER A 216 34.47 0.10 14.81
N SER A 217 35.26 -0.95 14.53
CA SER A 217 36.69 -0.87 14.26
C SER A 217 36.97 0.34 13.36
N ASP A 218 37.79 1.26 13.87
CA ASP A 218 38.11 2.48 13.13
C ASP A 218 38.88 2.14 11.86
N ILE A 219 38.67 2.94 10.81
CA ILE A 219 39.31 2.71 9.52
C ILE A 219 40.82 2.95 9.68
N THR A 220 41.60 1.90 9.43
CA THR A 220 43.04 1.82 9.64
C THR A 220 43.70 1.06 8.48
N ALA A 221 45.04 1.09 8.39
CA ALA A 221 45.79 0.36 7.36
C ALA A 221 45.40 -1.14 7.28
N ASN A 222 45.12 -1.77 8.42
CA ASN A 222 44.73 -3.19 8.49
C ASN A 222 43.20 -3.42 8.47
N HIS A 223 42.40 -2.35 8.35
CA HIS A 223 40.94 -2.42 8.34
C HIS A 223 40.33 -1.26 7.53
N HIS A 224 40.39 -1.37 6.20
CA HIS A 224 39.80 -0.43 5.25
C HIS A 224 39.09 -1.18 4.11
N LEU A 225 38.34 -0.47 3.29
CA LEU A 225 37.71 -1.00 2.07
C LEU A 225 38.67 -0.86 0.89
N ASN A 226 38.93 -1.94 0.16
CA ASN A 226 39.79 -1.90 -1.03
C ASN A 226 39.30 -0.83 -2.01
N SER A 227 40.22 0.01 -2.48
CA SER A 227 39.96 1.09 -3.44
C SER A 227 41.10 1.24 -4.45
N VAL A 228 40.81 1.85 -5.59
CA VAL A 228 41.78 2.22 -6.63
C VAL A 228 41.44 3.59 -7.19
N CYS A 229 42.45 4.40 -7.50
CA CYS A 229 42.25 5.71 -8.15
C CYS A 229 41.87 5.51 -9.63
N VAL A 230 40.76 6.12 -10.06
CA VAL A 230 40.27 6.06 -11.45
C VAL A 230 40.29 7.42 -12.15
N ASP A 231 40.51 8.51 -11.41
CA ASP A 231 40.77 9.84 -11.94
C ASP A 231 41.58 10.64 -10.92
N GLY A 232 42.90 10.75 -11.16
CA GLY A 232 43.81 11.49 -10.27
C GLY A 232 43.63 13.01 -10.33
N LYS A 233 43.15 13.55 -11.46
CA LYS A 233 42.95 15.00 -11.67
C LYS A 233 41.76 15.49 -10.86
N ARG A 234 40.67 14.71 -10.82
CA ARG A 234 39.42 15.03 -10.11
C ARG A 234 39.30 14.33 -8.74
N GLY A 235 40.27 13.47 -8.38
CA GLY A 235 40.33 12.78 -7.09
C GLY A 235 39.23 11.73 -6.91
N ILE A 236 38.89 11.00 -7.97
CA ILE A 236 37.83 9.97 -7.99
C ILE A 236 38.45 8.58 -7.88
N PHE A 237 37.89 7.78 -6.98
CA PHE A 237 38.30 6.42 -6.68
C PHE A 237 37.11 5.47 -6.88
N ALA A 238 37.39 4.27 -7.35
CA ALA A 238 36.48 3.14 -7.19
C ALA A 238 36.78 2.47 -5.83
N VAL A 239 35.75 2.17 -5.05
CA VAL A 239 35.90 1.60 -3.70
C VAL A 239 34.85 0.52 -3.44
N SER A 240 35.25 -0.52 -2.72
CA SER A 240 34.41 -1.65 -2.32
C SER A 240 33.17 -1.18 -1.56
N ARG A 241 31.97 -1.59 -1.98
CA ARG A 241 30.72 -1.18 -1.33
C ARG A 241 30.59 -1.67 0.11
N SER A 242 31.23 -2.79 0.48
CA SER A 242 31.21 -3.35 1.84
C SER A 242 32.43 -4.23 2.15
N PHE A 243 32.69 -4.49 3.43
CA PHE A 243 33.73 -5.41 3.94
C PHE A 243 33.37 -6.91 3.78
N LYS A 244 32.63 -7.29 2.73
CA LYS A 244 32.24 -8.68 2.46
C LYS A 244 32.71 -9.09 1.06
N ALA A 245 33.07 -10.36 0.92
CA ALA A 245 33.65 -10.92 -0.31
C ALA A 245 32.74 -10.89 -1.56
N THR A 246 31.46 -10.56 -1.44
CA THR A 246 30.59 -10.28 -2.60
C THR A 246 30.91 -8.88 -3.12
N ALA A 247 31.84 -8.82 -4.07
CA ALA A 247 32.36 -7.58 -4.63
C ALA A 247 31.29 -6.82 -5.43
N HIS A 248 31.13 -5.54 -5.11
CA HIS A 248 30.41 -4.55 -5.91
C HIS A 248 31.09 -3.20 -5.66
N TYR A 249 31.44 -2.49 -6.72
CA TYR A 249 32.20 -1.24 -6.63
C TYR A 249 31.30 -0.02 -6.77
N ILE A 250 31.69 1.05 -6.08
CA ILE A 250 31.06 2.38 -6.16
C ILE A 250 32.12 3.45 -6.33
N HIS A 251 31.73 4.59 -6.91
CA HIS A 251 32.61 5.76 -6.96
C HIS A 251 32.57 6.57 -5.65
N ALA A 252 33.72 7.08 -5.25
CA ALA A 252 33.86 8.06 -4.18
C ALA A 252 34.90 9.11 -4.59
N GLN A 253 34.68 10.37 -4.23
CA GLN A 253 35.57 11.48 -4.54
C GLN A 253 36.14 12.06 -3.25
N LYS A 254 37.45 12.30 -3.25
CA LYS A 254 38.18 12.98 -2.17
C LYS A 254 39.32 13.81 -2.75
N CYS A 255 38.97 15.02 -3.21
CA CYS A 255 39.92 16.02 -3.63
C CYS A 255 40.14 17.03 -2.48
N THR A 256 41.37 17.08 -1.95
CA THR A 256 41.74 17.95 -0.82
C THR A 256 42.56 19.18 -1.23
N TRP A 257 42.83 19.33 -2.53
CA TRP A 257 43.60 20.43 -3.14
C TRP A 257 42.70 21.31 -4.02
N GLY A 258 43.10 22.58 -4.18
CA GLY A 258 42.31 23.60 -4.91
C GLY A 258 41.38 24.43 -4.02
N SER A 259 40.65 25.36 -4.63
CA SER A 259 39.77 26.33 -3.95
C SER A 259 38.47 25.75 -3.38
N HIS A 260 38.10 24.53 -3.77
CA HIS A 260 36.95 23.81 -3.24
C HIS A 260 37.37 22.37 -2.85
N ARG A 261 37.12 21.98 -1.59
CA ARG A 261 37.28 20.59 -1.15
C ARG A 261 36.10 19.76 -1.63
N HIS A 262 36.35 18.80 -2.52
CA HIS A 262 35.31 17.90 -3.04
C HIS A 262 35.38 16.55 -2.34
N VAL A 263 34.45 16.34 -1.40
CA VAL A 263 34.27 15.08 -0.66
C VAL A 263 32.85 14.58 -0.90
N SER A 264 32.70 13.38 -1.47
CA SER A 264 31.39 12.85 -1.91
C SER A 264 31.43 11.33 -2.13
N CYS A 265 30.30 10.65 -1.97
CA CYS A 265 30.14 9.21 -2.19
C CYS A 265 28.97 8.94 -3.14
N GLN A 266 29.01 7.88 -3.96
CA GLN A 266 27.88 7.51 -4.82
C GLN A 266 26.62 7.11 -4.01
N LEU A 267 26.81 6.59 -2.78
CA LEU A 267 25.70 6.21 -1.91
C LEU A 267 25.05 7.43 -1.28
N GLU A 268 23.80 7.72 -1.68
CA GLU A 268 22.98 8.79 -1.11
C GLU A 268 22.77 8.63 0.42
N THR A 269 22.84 7.40 0.95
CA THR A 269 22.84 7.16 2.40
C THR A 269 24.05 7.73 3.13
N CYS A 270 25.21 7.80 2.46
CA CYS A 270 26.43 8.39 2.99
C CYS A 270 26.39 9.92 2.88
N ASN A 271 25.96 10.44 1.72
CA ASN A 271 25.80 11.90 1.52
C ASN A 271 24.79 12.48 2.50
N ARG A 272 23.61 11.86 2.65
CA ARG A 272 22.62 12.27 3.66
C ARG A 272 23.14 12.19 5.09
N ALA A 273 24.12 11.33 5.40
CA ALA A 273 24.76 11.32 6.71
C ALA A 273 25.71 12.52 6.90
N TYR A 274 26.46 12.88 5.86
CA TYR A 274 27.28 14.11 5.79
C TYR A 274 26.42 15.38 5.90
N ASP A 275 25.35 15.49 5.12
CA ASP A 275 24.43 16.64 5.12
C ASP A 275 23.77 16.87 6.49
N ASN A 276 23.57 15.81 7.29
CA ASN A 276 23.07 15.90 8.67
C ASN A 276 24.17 16.21 9.70
N ALA A 277 25.44 15.98 9.39
CA ALA A 277 26.57 16.31 10.25
C ALA A 277 27.02 17.78 10.06
N LEU A 278 26.94 18.30 8.84
CA LEU A 278 27.40 19.64 8.46
C LEU A 278 26.86 20.79 9.35
N PRO A 279 25.57 20.82 9.76
CA PRO A 279 25.05 21.86 10.66
C PRO A 279 25.54 21.76 12.12
N SER A 280 26.26 20.68 12.46
CA SER A 280 26.77 20.42 13.83
C SER A 280 28.21 20.91 14.03
N GLY A 281 28.81 21.60 13.04
CA GLY A 281 30.20 22.05 13.08
C GLY A 281 31.26 20.95 12.88
N LEU A 282 30.84 19.70 12.66
CA LEU A 282 31.72 18.55 12.45
C LEU A 282 32.18 18.48 10.98
N LEU A 283 33.16 19.32 10.65
CA LEU A 283 33.77 19.46 9.31
C LEU A 283 34.56 18.24 8.81
N GLU A 284 34.60 17.14 9.57
CA GLU A 284 35.44 15.95 9.31
C GLU A 284 34.62 14.64 9.21
N PHE A 285 33.31 14.70 8.91
CA PHE A 285 32.48 13.49 8.76
C PHE A 285 32.74 12.75 7.43
N ASP A 286 33.90 12.10 7.30
CA ASP A 286 34.13 11.14 6.21
C ASP A 286 33.37 9.82 6.48
N CYS A 287 32.59 9.36 5.48
CA CYS A 287 31.99 8.02 5.54
C CYS A 287 33.07 6.92 5.39
N VAL A 288 32.75 5.66 5.73
CA VAL A 288 33.74 4.56 5.69
C VAL A 288 34.40 4.37 4.32
N HIS A 289 33.68 4.65 3.24
CA HIS A 289 34.20 4.62 1.86
C HIS A 289 35.26 5.72 1.65
N VAL A 290 34.96 6.97 2.02
CA VAL A 290 35.87 8.13 1.89
C VAL A 290 37.05 8.06 2.88
N ARG A 291 36.85 7.48 4.07
CA ARG A 291 37.94 7.19 5.03
C ARG A 291 38.91 6.15 4.49
N SER A 292 38.42 5.15 3.77
CA SER A 292 39.26 4.07 3.23
C SER A 292 40.20 4.55 2.11
N LEU A 293 39.83 5.61 1.39
CA LEU A 293 40.67 6.19 0.33
C LEU A 293 42.04 6.69 0.84
N ALA A 294 42.17 7.00 2.14
CA ALA A 294 43.46 7.35 2.76
C ALA A 294 44.45 6.18 2.82
N PHE A 295 43.98 4.95 2.57
CA PHE A 295 44.77 3.71 2.50
C PHE A 295 44.76 3.11 1.09
N SER A 296 44.23 3.84 0.09
CA SER A 296 44.27 3.40 -1.31
C SER A 296 45.73 3.23 -1.76
N PRO A 297 46.11 2.11 -2.40
CA PRO A 297 47.43 1.98 -3.01
C PRO A 297 47.65 3.09 -4.04
N VAL A 298 48.89 3.57 -4.12
CA VAL A 298 49.31 4.52 -5.17
C VAL A 298 49.35 3.75 -6.49
N THR A 299 48.53 4.15 -7.47
CA THR A 299 48.51 3.52 -8.79
C THR A 299 49.84 3.79 -9.52
N THR A 300 50.74 2.81 -9.54
CA THR A 300 52.06 2.90 -10.21
C THR A 300 52.00 2.54 -11.69
N THR A 301 50.97 1.82 -12.12
CA THR A 301 50.68 1.56 -13.53
C THR A 301 49.96 2.76 -14.17
N PRO A 302 50.43 3.33 -15.29
CA PRO A 302 49.63 4.31 -16.03
C PRO A 302 48.32 3.68 -16.50
N ALA A 303 47.28 4.50 -16.68
CA ALA A 303 46.03 4.03 -17.26
C ALA A 303 46.26 3.53 -18.70
N VAL A 304 45.63 2.41 -19.06
CA VAL A 304 45.73 1.85 -20.41
C VAL A 304 45.17 2.84 -21.42
N SER A 305 46.03 3.35 -22.30
CA SER A 305 45.60 4.17 -23.43
C SER A 305 44.89 3.28 -24.43
N LEU A 306 43.61 3.51 -24.65
CA LEU A 306 42.83 2.74 -25.62
C LEU A 306 43.20 3.16 -27.04
N ASP A 307 43.60 2.18 -27.85
CA ASP A 307 44.18 2.37 -29.18
C ASP A 307 43.09 2.34 -30.26
N ASP A 308 43.09 3.35 -31.12
CA ASP A 308 42.12 3.52 -32.21
C ASP A 308 42.36 2.50 -33.34
N GLY A 309 43.59 1.97 -33.46
CA GLY A 309 43.89 0.83 -34.33
C GLY A 309 43.11 -0.42 -33.89
N VAL A 310 43.08 -0.70 -32.59
CA VAL A 310 42.29 -1.81 -32.02
C VAL A 310 40.79 -1.56 -32.20
N LEU A 311 40.32 -0.32 -32.03
CA LEU A 311 38.90 0.01 -32.29
C LEU A 311 38.51 -0.19 -33.76
N THR A 312 39.46 0.00 -34.69
CA THR A 312 39.29 -0.26 -36.12
C THR A 312 39.27 -1.76 -36.42
N GLU A 313 40.15 -2.55 -35.78
CA GLU A 313 40.11 -4.02 -35.86
C GLU A 313 38.77 -4.59 -35.35
N MET A 314 38.18 -4.01 -34.29
CA MET A 314 36.86 -4.41 -33.80
C MET A 314 35.71 -4.08 -34.76
N LEU A 315 35.88 -3.09 -35.64
CA LEU A 315 34.92 -2.74 -36.69
C LEU A 315 35.04 -3.69 -37.89
N GLU A 316 36.27 -3.97 -38.32
CA GLU A 316 36.54 -4.93 -39.41
C GLU A 316 36.06 -6.35 -39.06
N ASN A 317 36.24 -6.78 -37.81
CA ASN A 317 35.73 -8.03 -37.26
C ASN A 317 34.23 -7.98 -36.84
N LYS A 318 33.53 -6.86 -37.10
CA LYS A 318 32.08 -6.65 -36.83
C LYS A 318 31.64 -6.79 -35.36
N TRP A 319 32.53 -6.67 -34.38
CA TRP A 319 32.18 -6.70 -32.96
C TRP A 319 31.54 -5.40 -32.44
N LEU A 320 31.67 -4.31 -33.22
CA LEU A 320 31.06 -2.99 -32.99
C LEU A 320 30.56 -2.42 -34.33
N SER A 321 29.45 -1.67 -34.30
CA SER A 321 28.94 -0.96 -35.49
C SER A 321 29.68 0.36 -35.75
N GLN A 322 29.57 0.91 -36.96
CA GLN A 322 30.15 2.21 -37.33
C GLN A 322 29.79 3.32 -36.33
N ASN A 323 28.51 3.37 -35.93
CA ASN A 323 27.99 4.35 -34.97
C ASN A 323 28.54 4.10 -33.57
N SER A 324 28.75 2.84 -33.18
CA SER A 324 29.42 2.48 -31.92
C SER A 324 30.85 3.02 -31.85
N VAL A 325 31.59 2.92 -32.96
CA VAL A 325 32.96 3.42 -33.08
C VAL A 325 33.01 4.95 -33.00
N ALA A 326 32.16 5.64 -33.76
CA ALA A 326 32.05 7.11 -33.70
C ALA A 326 31.69 7.62 -32.30
N GLU A 327 30.78 6.94 -31.59
CA GLU A 327 30.35 7.29 -30.23
C GLU A 327 31.42 6.97 -29.16
N CYS A 328 32.29 5.97 -29.41
CA CYS A 328 33.48 5.70 -28.60
C CYS A 328 34.56 6.77 -28.79
N LEU A 329 34.86 7.15 -30.04
CA LEU A 329 35.83 8.21 -30.37
C LEU A 329 35.38 9.58 -29.82
N THR A 330 34.09 9.90 -29.93
CA THR A 330 33.50 11.10 -29.33
C THR A 330 33.71 11.15 -27.81
N ARG A 331 33.53 10.02 -27.10
CA ARG A 331 33.84 9.94 -25.66
C ARG A 331 35.33 9.98 -25.36
N LYS A 332 36.20 9.46 -26.23
CA LYS A 332 37.67 9.58 -26.08
C LYS A 332 38.08 11.05 -26.10
N LEU A 333 37.70 11.80 -27.13
CA LEU A 333 37.97 13.23 -27.24
C LEU A 333 37.44 14.04 -26.04
N ALA A 334 36.22 13.74 -25.58
CA ALA A 334 35.64 14.40 -24.40
C ALA A 334 36.34 14.03 -23.07
N ALA A 335 36.94 12.83 -22.99
CA ALA A 335 37.74 12.40 -21.84
C ALA A 335 39.12 13.08 -21.84
N ASP A 336 39.76 13.17 -23.02
CA ASP A 336 41.07 13.78 -23.24
C ASP A 336 41.06 15.30 -22.99
N ASP A 337 40.03 16.03 -23.47
CA ASP A 337 39.79 17.45 -23.16
C ASP A 337 39.70 17.70 -21.64
N GLN A 338 38.92 16.86 -20.95
CA GLN A 338 38.80 16.92 -19.50
C GLN A 338 40.04 16.37 -18.78
N GLY A 339 40.99 15.75 -19.48
CA GLY A 339 42.18 15.10 -18.92
C GLY A 339 41.83 13.99 -17.92
N SER A 340 40.83 13.17 -18.24
CA SER A 340 40.35 12.03 -17.47
C SER A 340 40.50 10.74 -18.29
N PRO A 341 40.94 9.60 -17.73
CA PRO A 341 41.06 8.37 -18.50
C PRO A 341 39.71 7.85 -19.03
N LEU A 342 39.62 7.53 -20.32
CA LEU A 342 38.38 7.06 -20.95
C LEU A 342 37.76 5.83 -20.24
N SER A 343 38.60 4.87 -19.83
CA SER A 343 38.17 3.67 -19.11
C SER A 343 39.30 3.15 -18.21
N VAL A 344 38.96 2.60 -17.05
CA VAL A 344 39.93 2.06 -16.06
C VAL A 344 39.39 0.76 -15.48
N VAL A 345 40.17 -0.31 -15.51
CA VAL A 345 39.82 -1.60 -14.88
C VAL A 345 39.91 -1.51 -13.35
N VAL A 346 38.94 -2.13 -12.66
CA VAL A 346 38.78 -2.13 -11.20
C VAL A 346 38.81 -3.57 -10.71
N ASN A 347 39.98 -4.20 -10.81
CA ASN A 347 40.20 -5.57 -10.36
C ASN A 347 40.99 -5.60 -9.04
N PHE A 348 40.57 -6.48 -8.12
CA PHE A 348 41.30 -6.80 -6.90
C PHE A 348 41.52 -8.32 -6.82
N GLU A 349 42.57 -8.76 -6.11
CA GLU A 349 43.24 -10.07 -6.32
C GLU A 349 42.46 -11.34 -5.90
N ASN A 350 41.14 -11.31 -5.78
CA ASN A 350 40.33 -12.45 -5.29
C ASN A 350 39.01 -12.70 -6.06
N GLU A 351 38.80 -12.09 -7.23
CA GLU A 351 37.53 -12.22 -7.98
C GLU A 351 37.62 -13.22 -9.15
N GLN A 352 37.20 -14.47 -8.88
CA GLN A 352 36.95 -15.47 -9.92
C GLN A 352 35.54 -15.26 -10.52
N GLY A 353 35.48 -14.61 -11.70
CA GLY A 353 34.26 -14.58 -12.54
C GLY A 353 33.83 -13.21 -13.06
N TYR A 354 34.29 -12.11 -12.47
CA TYR A 354 33.86 -10.74 -12.81
C TYR A 354 35.03 -9.83 -13.19
N ILE A 355 34.79 -8.89 -14.11
CA ILE A 355 35.72 -7.80 -14.43
C ILE A 355 34.95 -6.48 -14.39
N TYR A 356 35.44 -5.51 -13.62
CA TYR A 356 34.79 -4.20 -13.45
C TYR A 356 35.52 -3.10 -14.23
N PHE A 357 34.77 -2.23 -14.89
CA PHE A 357 35.27 -1.10 -15.68
C PHE A 357 34.66 0.22 -15.19
N SER A 358 35.50 1.19 -14.84
CA SER A 358 35.11 2.56 -14.59
C SER A 358 35.27 3.38 -15.87
N VAL A 359 34.19 3.51 -16.65
CA VAL A 359 34.13 4.25 -17.92
C VAL A 359 33.86 5.74 -17.66
N PHE A 360 34.33 6.62 -18.54
CA PHE A 360 34.04 8.07 -18.53
C PHE A 360 32.69 8.38 -19.18
N GLU A 361 31.96 9.36 -18.63
CA GLU A 361 30.66 9.79 -19.16
C GLU A 361 30.54 11.31 -18.97
N PRO A 362 30.53 12.12 -20.05
CA PRO A 362 30.54 13.58 -19.95
C PRO A 362 29.26 14.16 -19.29
N HIS A 363 28.11 13.48 -19.37
CA HIS A 363 26.85 13.95 -18.81
C HIS A 363 26.64 13.46 -17.37
N ILE A 364 26.36 14.38 -16.45
CA ILE A 364 26.07 14.05 -15.04
C ILE A 364 24.59 13.61 -14.91
N SER A 365 24.38 12.31 -14.69
CA SER A 365 23.06 11.70 -14.47
C SER A 365 22.95 11.05 -13.08
N LEU A 366 21.82 10.37 -12.82
CA LEU A 366 21.63 9.58 -11.59
C LEU A 366 22.63 8.41 -11.47
N TYR A 367 23.05 7.80 -12.58
CA TYR A 367 24.03 6.71 -12.58
C TYR A 367 25.47 7.22 -12.76
N SER A 368 25.67 8.34 -13.47
CA SER A 368 26.98 8.95 -13.78
C SER A 368 27.34 10.16 -12.91
N ARG A 369 26.96 10.17 -11.62
CA ARG A 369 27.11 11.32 -10.69
C ARG A 369 28.51 11.94 -10.61
N PHE A 370 29.57 11.20 -10.95
CA PHE A 370 30.97 11.66 -10.96
C PHE A 370 31.54 11.92 -12.37
N GLY A 371 30.70 11.95 -13.41
CA GLY A 371 31.15 11.92 -14.81
C GLY A 371 31.81 10.58 -15.20
N ARG A 372 31.38 9.50 -14.54
CA ARG A 372 31.88 8.13 -14.69
C ARG A 372 30.79 7.12 -14.39
N VAL A 373 30.83 5.95 -15.03
CA VAL A 373 29.89 4.83 -14.86
C VAL A 373 30.66 3.55 -14.56
N MET A 374 30.12 2.72 -13.67
CA MET A 374 30.67 1.40 -13.35
C MET A 374 29.96 0.33 -14.18
N VAL A 375 30.66 -0.25 -15.15
CA VAL A 375 30.21 -1.39 -15.96
C VAL A 375 30.84 -2.67 -15.41
N HIS A 376 30.19 -3.82 -15.58
CA HIS A 376 30.81 -5.11 -15.26
C HIS A 376 30.55 -6.16 -16.33
N TYR A 377 31.55 -7.00 -16.53
CA TYR A 377 31.54 -8.18 -17.38
C TYR A 377 31.40 -9.43 -16.49
N ASP A 378 30.50 -10.33 -16.85
CA ASP A 378 30.34 -11.64 -16.22
C ASP A 378 30.91 -12.73 -17.16
N ASN A 379 31.90 -13.47 -16.67
CA ASN A 379 32.60 -14.51 -17.42
C ASN A 379 31.80 -15.82 -17.53
N SER A 380 30.64 -15.94 -16.86
CA SER A 380 29.82 -17.16 -16.87
C SER A 380 28.70 -17.14 -17.91
N ASP A 381 28.26 -15.95 -18.33
CA ASP A 381 27.23 -15.76 -19.38
C ASP A 381 27.69 -14.86 -20.55
N ASN A 382 28.94 -14.38 -20.52
CA ASN A 382 29.54 -13.46 -21.50
C ASN A 382 28.81 -12.10 -21.62
N SER A 383 28.07 -11.68 -20.58
CA SER A 383 27.27 -10.45 -20.58
C SER A 383 28.04 -9.21 -20.10
N LEU A 384 27.64 -8.04 -20.63
CA LEU A 384 28.11 -6.73 -20.18
C LEU A 384 26.96 -5.91 -19.60
N ASN A 385 27.05 -5.61 -18.32
CA ASN A 385 25.98 -5.01 -17.53
C ASN A 385 26.31 -3.55 -17.15
N CYS A 386 25.59 -2.60 -17.77
CA CYS A 386 25.67 -1.17 -17.46
C CYS A 386 24.48 -0.74 -16.58
N PRO A 387 24.67 0.11 -15.56
CA PRO A 387 23.57 0.81 -14.87
C PRO A 387 22.74 1.77 -15.75
N CYS A 388 23.11 1.91 -17.03
CA CYS A 388 22.56 2.85 -17.99
C CYS A 388 21.64 2.22 -19.06
N SER A 389 21.70 0.90 -19.26
CA SER A 389 20.90 0.19 -20.27
C SER A 389 20.70 -1.28 -19.87
N GLU A 390 19.59 -1.91 -20.27
CA GLU A 390 19.32 -3.32 -19.98
C GLU A 390 20.39 -4.24 -20.58
N PRO A 391 20.63 -5.46 -20.04
CA PRO A 391 21.77 -6.31 -20.41
C PRO A 391 21.95 -6.52 -21.93
N TRP A 392 20.84 -6.66 -22.66
CA TRP A 392 20.79 -6.92 -24.10
C TRP A 392 20.79 -5.67 -24.99
N THR A 393 20.69 -4.46 -24.42
CA THR A 393 20.60 -3.22 -25.20
C THR A 393 21.96 -2.54 -25.37
N PHE A 394 22.27 -2.07 -26.58
CA PHE A 394 23.45 -1.27 -26.86
C PHE A 394 23.61 -0.09 -25.88
N CYS A 395 24.84 0.22 -25.50
CA CYS A 395 25.22 1.56 -25.04
C CYS A 395 26.74 1.77 -25.17
N PRO A 396 27.20 3.03 -25.32
CA PRO A 396 28.63 3.32 -25.48
C PRO A 396 29.48 2.89 -24.27
N HIS A 397 28.91 2.85 -23.07
CA HIS A 397 29.59 2.32 -21.89
C HIS A 397 29.98 0.84 -22.05
N LYS A 398 29.12 0.02 -22.67
CA LYS A 398 29.43 -1.37 -22.99
C LYS A 398 30.43 -1.44 -24.15
N ALA A 399 30.27 -0.63 -25.19
CA ALA A 399 31.22 -0.59 -26.32
C ALA A 399 32.65 -0.27 -25.87
N ILE A 400 32.84 0.78 -25.06
CA ILE A 400 34.14 1.14 -24.47
C ILE A 400 34.67 0.04 -23.53
N SER A 401 33.78 -0.70 -22.86
CA SER A 401 34.18 -1.85 -22.02
C SER A 401 34.59 -3.07 -22.86
N LYS A 402 33.92 -3.34 -23.99
CA LYS A 402 34.34 -4.35 -24.98
C LYS A 402 35.73 -4.00 -25.54
N TRP A 403 35.95 -2.74 -25.94
CA TRP A 403 37.23 -2.24 -26.45
C TRP A 403 38.37 -2.41 -25.42
N HIS A 404 38.16 -2.00 -24.17
CA HIS A 404 39.15 -2.21 -23.11
C HIS A 404 39.40 -3.70 -22.83
N LEU A 405 38.35 -4.53 -22.77
CA LEU A 405 38.50 -5.98 -22.56
C LEU A 405 39.27 -6.65 -23.70
N HIS A 406 38.96 -6.30 -24.95
CA HIS A 406 39.62 -6.84 -26.12
C HIS A 406 41.11 -6.44 -26.18
N GLN A 407 41.43 -5.16 -25.98
CA GLN A 407 42.83 -4.69 -25.95
C GLN A 407 43.65 -5.31 -24.81
N LEU A 408 43.02 -5.72 -23.70
CA LEU A 408 43.70 -6.41 -22.59
C LEU A 408 43.83 -7.93 -22.78
N ARG A 409 42.83 -8.59 -23.36
CA ARG A 409 42.81 -10.04 -23.61
C ARG A 409 42.07 -10.38 -24.92
N PRO A 410 42.74 -10.29 -26.08
CA PRO A 410 42.15 -10.62 -27.38
C PRO A 410 41.58 -12.05 -27.43
N ASP A 411 42.24 -13.00 -26.74
CA ASP A 411 41.87 -14.42 -26.63
C ASP A 411 40.39 -14.67 -26.29
N PHE A 412 39.75 -13.74 -25.57
CA PHE A 412 38.34 -13.85 -25.14
C PHE A 412 37.33 -13.72 -26.29
N PHE A 413 37.74 -13.17 -27.44
CA PHE A 413 36.85 -12.88 -28.57
C PHE A 413 36.93 -13.93 -29.69
N VAL A 414 37.74 -14.98 -29.50
CA VAL A 414 37.95 -16.06 -30.49
C VAL A 414 36.86 -17.15 -30.42
N GLN A 415 35.97 -17.12 -29.42
CA GLN A 415 34.85 -18.06 -29.28
C GLN A 415 33.51 -17.36 -29.03
N ASN A 416 32.65 -17.41 -30.07
CA ASN A 416 31.20 -17.17 -30.06
C ASN A 416 30.68 -15.83 -29.50
N MET A 417 30.42 -14.89 -30.41
CA MET A 417 29.26 -13.98 -30.32
C MET A 417 28.68 -13.76 -31.72
N ASP A 418 27.52 -14.36 -32.01
CA ASP A 418 26.71 -13.98 -33.17
C ASP A 418 26.11 -12.59 -32.93
N CYS A 419 26.32 -11.68 -33.88
CA CYS A 419 25.95 -10.27 -33.74
C CYS A 419 24.63 -9.97 -34.47
N GLN A 420 23.55 -9.76 -33.71
CA GLN A 420 22.30 -9.17 -34.21
C GLN A 420 21.94 -7.94 -33.35
N GLU A 421 22.18 -6.74 -33.91
CA GLU A 421 21.55 -5.49 -33.52
C GLU A 421 21.04 -4.83 -34.81
N ASP A 422 19.74 -4.50 -34.87
CA ASP A 422 19.11 -3.99 -36.09
C ASP A 422 19.53 -2.57 -36.43
N SER A 423 19.68 -2.28 -37.73
CA SER A 423 20.12 -0.97 -38.24
C SER A 423 18.95 -0.01 -38.45
N SER A 424 18.97 1.14 -37.76
CA SER A 424 18.04 2.26 -38.01
C SER A 424 18.80 3.57 -38.23
N ASP A 425 19.05 3.93 -39.48
CA ASP A 425 19.65 5.22 -39.88
C ASP A 425 19.05 5.72 -41.20
N ALA A 426 18.31 6.83 -41.14
CA ALA A 426 17.98 7.69 -42.28
C ALA A 426 17.57 9.10 -41.76
N PRO A 427 17.95 10.22 -42.42
CA PRO A 427 17.72 11.56 -41.88
C PRO A 427 16.33 12.16 -42.21
N MET A 428 16.06 13.31 -41.59
CA MET A 428 14.86 14.14 -41.79
C MET A 428 15.16 15.31 -42.73
N GLU A 429 14.34 15.51 -43.78
CA GLU A 429 14.24 16.77 -44.55
C GLU A 429 12.76 17.17 -44.75
N ASP A 430 12.52 18.32 -45.38
CA ASP A 430 11.33 19.18 -45.18
C ASP A 430 10.60 19.53 -46.50
N TYR A 431 9.45 20.20 -46.40
CA TYR A 431 8.53 20.69 -47.46
C TYR A 431 7.55 19.69 -48.12
N ALA A 432 6.52 20.25 -48.75
CA ALA A 432 5.30 19.60 -49.25
C ALA A 432 4.70 20.47 -50.40
N PRO A 433 3.48 20.20 -50.92
CA PRO A 433 2.82 18.94 -51.32
C PRO A 433 2.51 18.92 -52.85
N MET A 434 2.04 17.79 -53.42
CA MET A 434 1.05 17.72 -54.55
C MET A 434 0.67 16.25 -54.91
N GLU A 435 -0.25 16.09 -55.87
CA GLU A 435 -1.14 14.94 -56.13
C GLU A 435 -0.56 13.72 -56.92
N ASP A 436 -1.24 12.58 -56.76
CA ASP A 436 -1.43 11.39 -57.63
C ASP A 436 -0.38 10.93 -58.65
N ASP A 437 0.11 9.68 -58.49
CA ASP A 437 -0.31 8.55 -59.35
C ASP A 437 0.02 7.18 -58.71
N ALA A 438 -0.70 6.11 -59.08
CA ALA A 438 -0.61 4.77 -58.46
C ALA A 438 0.21 3.76 -59.34
N PRO A 439 0.80 2.66 -58.81
CA PRO A 439 0.08 1.58 -58.13
C PRO A 439 0.75 1.02 -56.84
N PRO A 440 0.01 0.24 -56.01
CA PRO A 440 0.59 -0.43 -54.85
C PRO A 440 1.40 -1.68 -55.21
N VAL A 441 2.41 -1.98 -54.38
CA VAL A 441 3.07 -3.29 -54.28
C VAL A 441 3.09 -3.66 -52.78
N GLU A 442 2.86 -4.93 -52.48
CA GLU A 442 2.47 -5.43 -51.17
C GLU A 442 3.66 -5.71 -50.24
N ASP A 443 3.48 -5.50 -48.93
CA ASP A 443 3.99 -6.44 -47.90
C ASP A 443 3.28 -6.23 -46.53
N ASP A 444 3.14 -7.33 -45.77
CA ASP A 444 2.73 -7.42 -44.35
C ASP A 444 1.53 -6.59 -43.85
N ALA A 445 0.38 -6.74 -44.52
CA ALA A 445 -0.91 -6.64 -43.82
C ALA A 445 -1.10 -7.86 -42.89
N PRO A 446 -1.80 -7.74 -41.73
CA PRO A 446 -2.12 -8.90 -40.91
C PRO A 446 -3.06 -9.85 -41.67
N VAL A 447 -2.68 -11.13 -41.75
CA VAL A 447 -3.38 -12.22 -42.46
C VAL A 447 -4.91 -12.05 -42.41
N GLU A 448 -5.51 -11.92 -43.59
CA GLU A 448 -6.96 -11.93 -43.74
C GLU A 448 -7.49 -13.33 -43.38
N ASP A 449 -8.00 -13.48 -42.15
CA ASP A 449 -8.73 -14.68 -41.71
C ASP A 449 -10.13 -14.64 -42.35
N ASP A 450 -10.17 -14.79 -43.68
CA ASP A 450 -11.36 -14.66 -44.51
C ASP A 450 -12.28 -15.87 -44.32
N ALA A 451 -13.01 -15.79 -43.22
CA ALA A 451 -14.09 -16.69 -42.82
C ALA A 451 -15.44 -15.98 -42.94
N HIS A 452 -15.63 -15.17 -43.99
CA HIS A 452 -16.97 -14.72 -44.37
C HIS A 452 -17.89 -15.95 -44.52
N PRO A 453 -19.03 -16.01 -43.81
CA PRO A 453 -19.96 -17.13 -43.96
C PRO A 453 -20.56 -17.12 -45.37
N GLU A 454 -20.88 -18.31 -45.90
CA GLU A 454 -21.55 -18.54 -47.21
C GLU A 454 -22.97 -17.90 -47.33
N HIS A 455 -23.34 -17.04 -46.39
CA HIS A 455 -24.60 -16.31 -46.30
C HIS A 455 -24.42 -14.79 -46.30
N GLY A 456 -23.21 -14.26 -46.54
CA GLY A 456 -22.98 -12.83 -46.82
C GLY A 456 -23.26 -11.87 -45.65
N LEU A 457 -23.21 -12.36 -44.41
CA LEU A 457 -23.42 -11.56 -43.20
C LEU A 457 -22.11 -11.42 -42.41
N LEU A 458 -21.80 -10.21 -41.98
CA LEU A 458 -20.58 -9.91 -41.22
C LEU A 458 -20.62 -10.55 -39.81
N TYR A 459 -19.52 -11.20 -39.43
CA TYR A 459 -19.26 -11.65 -38.06
C TYR A 459 -17.91 -11.05 -37.58
N PRO A 460 -17.81 -10.56 -36.33
CA PRO A 460 -18.91 -10.33 -35.39
C PRO A 460 -19.91 -9.28 -35.93
N PRO A 461 -21.18 -9.31 -35.49
CA PRO A 461 -22.14 -8.27 -35.86
C PRO A 461 -21.74 -6.93 -35.27
N GLU A 462 -22.21 -5.83 -35.88
CA GLU A 462 -21.89 -4.46 -35.45
C GLU A 462 -23.08 -3.74 -34.79
N GLY A 463 -22.79 -2.58 -34.16
CA GLY A 463 -23.79 -1.66 -33.63
C GLY A 463 -24.79 -2.33 -32.68
N LYS A 464 -26.09 -2.12 -32.92
CA LYS A 464 -27.17 -2.67 -32.07
C LYS A 464 -27.19 -4.20 -32.04
N ALA A 465 -26.83 -4.86 -33.13
CA ALA A 465 -26.79 -6.33 -33.19
C ALA A 465 -25.65 -6.91 -32.33
N LEU A 466 -24.55 -6.16 -32.15
CA LEU A 466 -23.49 -6.50 -31.20
C LEU A 466 -23.97 -6.39 -29.74
N VAL A 467 -24.63 -5.29 -29.38
CA VAL A 467 -25.16 -5.09 -28.02
C VAL A 467 -26.14 -6.22 -27.66
N GLU A 468 -27.04 -6.58 -28.58
CA GLU A 468 -27.98 -7.70 -28.39
C GLU A 468 -27.29 -9.08 -28.30
N MET A 469 -26.13 -9.28 -28.93
CA MET A 469 -25.31 -10.49 -28.71
C MET A 469 -24.69 -10.48 -27.30
N VAL A 470 -24.18 -9.34 -26.85
CA VAL A 470 -23.55 -9.21 -25.54
C VAL A 470 -24.57 -9.37 -24.41
N ASP A 471 -25.77 -8.81 -24.55
CA ASP A 471 -26.86 -9.06 -23.61
C ASP A 471 -27.27 -10.53 -23.54
N TYR A 472 -27.25 -11.25 -24.68
CA TYR A 472 -27.46 -12.71 -24.69
C TYR A 472 -26.34 -13.44 -23.92
N LEU A 473 -25.07 -13.07 -24.10
CA LEU A 473 -23.96 -13.67 -23.35
C LEU A 473 -24.08 -13.43 -21.84
N ILE A 474 -24.41 -12.20 -21.42
CA ILE A 474 -24.62 -11.86 -20.00
C ILE A 474 -25.78 -12.66 -19.40
N SER A 475 -26.90 -12.78 -20.12
CA SER A 475 -28.13 -13.41 -19.59
C SER A 475 -28.18 -14.94 -19.71
N HIS A 476 -27.50 -15.55 -20.69
CA HIS A 476 -27.60 -16.99 -20.99
C HIS A 476 -26.26 -17.76 -20.91
N LYS A 477 -25.11 -17.07 -20.87
CA LYS A 477 -23.77 -17.69 -20.79
C LYS A 477 -22.96 -17.28 -19.55
N ALA A 478 -23.62 -16.73 -18.53
CA ALA A 478 -22.97 -16.38 -17.26
C ALA A 478 -22.34 -17.61 -16.58
N LEU A 479 -21.14 -17.43 -16.04
CA LEU A 479 -20.38 -18.43 -15.31
C LEU A 479 -20.86 -18.48 -13.84
N PRO A 480 -21.07 -19.67 -13.23
CA PRO A 480 -21.46 -19.77 -11.83
C PRO A 480 -20.46 -19.10 -10.87
N ALA A 481 -20.97 -18.42 -9.83
CA ALA A 481 -20.17 -17.74 -8.80
C ALA A 481 -19.07 -18.63 -8.17
N ASN A 482 -19.34 -19.93 -8.06
CA ASN A 482 -18.40 -20.94 -7.56
C ASN A 482 -18.04 -21.90 -8.71
N LEU A 483 -16.98 -21.60 -9.45
CA LEU A 483 -16.45 -22.50 -10.48
C LEU A 483 -15.78 -23.74 -9.86
N PRO A 484 -15.92 -24.94 -10.47
CA PRO A 484 -15.20 -26.13 -10.03
C PRO A 484 -13.68 -25.94 -10.22
N ARG A 485 -12.89 -26.40 -9.24
CA ARG A 485 -11.42 -26.28 -9.25
C ARG A 485 -10.71 -27.31 -10.14
N ASN A 486 -11.42 -27.96 -11.05
CA ASN A 486 -10.89 -29.04 -11.87
C ASN A 486 -10.09 -28.44 -13.04
N SER A 487 -8.77 -28.61 -13.02
CA SER A 487 -7.92 -28.32 -14.18
C SER A 487 -8.08 -29.42 -15.21
N ILE A 488 -8.50 -29.06 -16.43
CA ILE A 488 -8.51 -29.95 -17.60
C ILE A 488 -7.06 -30.13 -18.05
N SER A 489 -6.66 -31.35 -18.41
CA SER A 489 -5.30 -31.61 -18.90
C SER A 489 -5.11 -31.09 -20.34
N SER A 490 -3.87 -30.90 -20.77
CA SER A 490 -3.57 -30.57 -22.17
C SER A 490 -3.93 -31.70 -23.15
N VAL A 491 -4.16 -32.92 -22.68
CA VAL A 491 -4.55 -34.08 -23.49
C VAL A 491 -6.07 -34.15 -23.68
N ASP A 492 -6.85 -33.71 -22.70
CA ASP A 492 -8.33 -33.75 -22.71
C ASP A 492 -8.96 -32.51 -23.37
N MET A 493 -8.15 -31.59 -23.90
CA MET A 493 -8.60 -30.27 -24.34
C MET A 493 -9.28 -30.31 -25.72
N PRO A 494 -10.53 -29.81 -25.88
CA PRO A 494 -11.26 -29.90 -27.13
C PRO A 494 -10.68 -28.99 -28.23
N ARG A 495 -10.41 -29.57 -29.41
CA ARG A 495 -9.87 -28.85 -30.59
C ARG A 495 -10.93 -28.12 -31.43
N HIS A 496 -12.20 -28.49 -31.31
CA HIS A 496 -13.31 -27.84 -32.03
C HIS A 496 -14.31 -27.28 -31.01
N LEU A 497 -14.41 -25.96 -30.95
CA LEU A 497 -15.19 -25.23 -29.96
C LEU A 497 -16.51 -24.74 -30.58
N VAL A 498 -17.58 -25.54 -30.42
CA VAL A 498 -18.88 -25.36 -31.07
C VAL A 498 -19.97 -24.99 -30.06
N PRO A 499 -20.79 -23.93 -30.30
CA PRO A 499 -21.90 -23.56 -29.42
C PRO A 499 -22.95 -24.66 -29.29
N LYS A 500 -23.45 -24.89 -28.07
CA LYS A 500 -24.39 -25.99 -27.78
C LYS A 500 -25.85 -25.69 -28.16
N GLU A 501 -26.17 -24.43 -28.48
CA GLU A 501 -27.49 -24.01 -28.95
C GLU A 501 -27.89 -24.68 -30.26
N ASN A 502 -29.13 -25.15 -30.34
CA ASN A 502 -29.71 -25.74 -31.57
C ASN A 502 -30.95 -24.97 -32.05
N PHE A 503 -31.48 -24.04 -31.25
CA PHE A 503 -32.65 -23.23 -31.55
C PHE A 503 -32.41 -21.77 -31.16
N CYS A 504 -33.10 -20.85 -31.83
CA CYS A 504 -33.01 -19.41 -31.55
C CYS A 504 -33.74 -19.01 -30.25
N HIS A 505 -33.13 -18.12 -29.45
CA HIS A 505 -33.75 -17.57 -28.24
C HIS A 505 -34.72 -16.41 -28.50
N LYS A 506 -34.58 -15.69 -29.63
CA LYS A 506 -35.41 -14.51 -29.97
C LYS A 506 -36.66 -14.84 -30.77
N CYS A 507 -36.61 -15.86 -31.63
CA CYS A 507 -37.71 -16.15 -32.54
C CYS A 507 -38.89 -16.83 -31.82
N PRO A 508 -40.15 -16.47 -32.13
CA PRO A 508 -41.30 -17.21 -31.63
C PRO A 508 -41.34 -18.61 -32.27
N GLY A 509 -41.42 -19.64 -31.43
CA GLY A 509 -41.30 -21.03 -31.84
C GLY A 509 -39.84 -21.52 -31.93
N LYS A 510 -39.65 -22.84 -31.94
CA LYS A 510 -38.31 -23.47 -31.94
C LYS A 510 -37.66 -23.42 -33.34
N VAL A 511 -37.34 -22.21 -33.80
CA VAL A 511 -36.60 -21.99 -35.05
C VAL A 511 -35.19 -22.57 -34.91
N PRO A 512 -34.78 -23.54 -35.75
CA PRO A 512 -33.45 -24.13 -35.68
C PRO A 512 -32.37 -23.12 -36.10
N LEU A 513 -31.16 -23.33 -35.60
CA LEU A 513 -29.97 -22.60 -36.05
C LEU A 513 -29.31 -23.30 -37.25
N SER A 514 -28.38 -22.59 -37.91
CA SER A 514 -27.53 -23.16 -38.96
C SER A 514 -26.65 -24.31 -38.46
N GLY A 515 -25.98 -24.99 -39.40
CA GLY A 515 -24.78 -25.76 -39.10
C GLY A 515 -23.69 -24.90 -38.45
N ALA A 516 -22.66 -25.54 -37.88
CA ALA A 516 -21.54 -24.85 -37.26
C ALA A 516 -20.65 -24.20 -38.33
N ILE A 517 -20.58 -22.88 -38.31
CA ILE A 517 -19.74 -22.05 -39.19
C ILE A 517 -18.42 -21.82 -38.46
N ALA A 518 -17.28 -22.11 -39.10
CA ALA A 518 -15.97 -21.82 -38.51
C ALA A 518 -15.69 -20.31 -38.53
N ILE A 519 -15.18 -19.76 -37.42
CA ILE A 519 -14.79 -18.35 -37.29
C ILE A 519 -13.27 -18.25 -37.46
N CYS A 520 -12.50 -18.75 -36.49
CA CYS A 520 -11.04 -18.75 -36.52
C CYS A 520 -10.54 -20.19 -36.47
N LYS A 521 -9.60 -20.53 -37.37
CA LYS A 521 -9.01 -21.88 -37.49
C LYS A 521 -7.77 -22.08 -36.61
N ASN A 522 -7.13 -20.98 -36.20
CA ASN A 522 -5.83 -20.92 -35.54
C ASN A 522 -5.91 -20.35 -34.11
N ALA A 523 -7.05 -20.55 -33.44
CA ALA A 523 -7.26 -20.03 -32.09
C ALA A 523 -6.35 -20.72 -31.06
N LYS A 524 -6.10 -20.03 -29.94
CA LYS A 524 -5.14 -20.44 -28.90
C LYS A 524 -5.80 -20.53 -27.53
N ILE A 525 -5.64 -21.68 -26.86
CA ILE A 525 -6.04 -21.90 -25.47
C ILE A 525 -4.86 -21.57 -24.56
N VAL A 526 -5.05 -20.61 -23.64
CA VAL A 526 -4.04 -20.11 -22.72
C VAL A 526 -4.24 -20.73 -21.32
N SER A 527 -3.16 -21.27 -20.76
CA SER A 527 -3.17 -21.93 -19.45
C SER A 527 -2.02 -21.47 -18.56
N VAL A 528 -2.06 -21.85 -17.27
CA VAL A 528 -0.92 -21.65 -16.35
C VAL A 528 0.30 -22.50 -16.75
N THR A 529 0.07 -23.59 -17.47
CA THR A 529 1.06 -24.60 -17.86
C THR A 529 1.64 -24.41 -19.27
N GLY A 530 1.17 -23.41 -20.02
CA GLY A 530 1.56 -23.20 -21.42
C GLY A 530 0.38 -22.87 -22.34
N ILE A 531 0.63 -22.95 -23.65
CA ILE A 531 -0.34 -22.60 -24.71
C ILE A 531 -0.66 -23.84 -25.56
N VAL A 532 -1.93 -23.99 -25.97
CA VAL A 532 -2.36 -25.00 -26.94
C VAL A 532 -2.89 -24.31 -28.19
N GLU A 533 -2.32 -24.66 -29.35
CA GLU A 533 -2.64 -24.08 -30.66
C GLU A 533 -3.33 -25.08 -31.60
N GLY A 534 -3.83 -24.60 -32.74
CA GLY A 534 -4.59 -25.43 -33.69
C GLY A 534 -5.99 -25.79 -33.16
N ILE A 535 -6.65 -24.80 -32.54
CA ILE A 535 -8.02 -24.87 -32.05
C ILE A 535 -8.92 -24.10 -33.04
N THR A 536 -10.04 -24.70 -33.46
CA THR A 536 -11.03 -24.04 -34.32
C THR A 536 -12.25 -23.61 -33.50
N THR A 537 -12.60 -22.32 -33.55
CA THR A 537 -13.82 -21.76 -32.96
C THR A 537 -14.94 -21.66 -33.99
N TYR A 538 -16.18 -21.84 -33.55
CA TYR A 538 -17.36 -21.84 -34.42
C TYR A 538 -18.49 -20.96 -33.88
N CYS A 539 -19.34 -20.46 -34.77
CA CYS A 539 -20.66 -19.92 -34.46
C CYS A 539 -21.78 -20.73 -35.14
N LYS A 540 -23.02 -20.38 -34.78
CA LYS A 540 -24.25 -20.75 -35.48
C LYS A 540 -25.09 -19.49 -35.70
N LEU A 541 -25.85 -19.43 -36.78
CA LEU A 541 -26.69 -18.30 -37.19
C LEU A 541 -28.17 -18.68 -37.14
N CYS A 542 -29.03 -17.81 -36.62
CA CYS A 542 -30.47 -17.89 -36.88
C CYS A 542 -30.81 -17.19 -38.19
N VAL A 543 -31.16 -17.95 -39.22
CA VAL A 543 -31.50 -17.43 -40.57
C VAL A 543 -32.78 -16.58 -40.63
N THR A 544 -33.56 -16.51 -39.55
CA THR A 544 -34.82 -15.73 -39.49
C THR A 544 -34.64 -14.35 -38.84
N CYS A 545 -33.67 -14.18 -37.94
CA CYS A 545 -33.44 -12.93 -37.20
C CYS A 545 -31.96 -12.51 -37.14
N ASN A 546 -31.13 -13.09 -38.03
CA ASN A 546 -29.70 -12.85 -38.22
C ASN A 546 -28.87 -12.75 -36.93
N THR A 547 -29.29 -13.45 -35.87
CA THR A 547 -28.61 -13.47 -34.58
C THR A 547 -27.63 -14.63 -34.55
N PHE A 548 -26.36 -14.31 -34.31
CA PHE A 548 -25.27 -15.28 -34.16
C PHE A 548 -25.15 -15.78 -32.71
N TYR A 549 -24.67 -17.02 -32.57
CA TYR A 549 -24.38 -17.70 -31.30
C TYR A 549 -22.95 -18.23 -31.41
N ARG A 550 -22.07 -17.84 -30.47
CA ARG A 550 -20.66 -18.31 -30.44
C ARG A 550 -20.44 -19.29 -29.29
N TYR A 551 -19.37 -20.08 -29.36
CA TYR A 551 -18.94 -20.92 -28.24
C TYR A 551 -18.61 -20.09 -26.98
N GLN A 552 -19.27 -20.39 -25.86
CA GLN A 552 -19.01 -19.79 -24.54
C GLN A 552 -19.36 -20.79 -23.42
N GLU A 553 -18.93 -22.04 -23.58
CA GLU A 553 -19.40 -23.17 -22.76
C GLU A 553 -18.59 -23.35 -21.47
N TRP A 554 -18.99 -22.66 -20.39
CA TRP A 554 -18.27 -22.67 -19.11
C TRP A 554 -18.08 -24.07 -18.49
N THR A 555 -18.97 -25.03 -18.82
CA THR A 555 -18.87 -26.42 -18.37
C THR A 555 -17.57 -27.10 -18.82
N ASP A 556 -16.99 -26.61 -19.91
CA ASP A 556 -15.87 -27.22 -20.61
C ASP A 556 -14.55 -26.59 -20.15
N GLY A 557 -14.55 -25.92 -18.98
CA GLY A 557 -13.38 -25.34 -18.30
C GLY A 557 -12.71 -24.16 -19.04
N LEU A 558 -13.33 -23.68 -20.11
CA LEU A 558 -12.78 -22.72 -21.06
C LEU A 558 -13.65 -21.47 -21.15
N HIS A 559 -12.98 -20.32 -21.14
CA HIS A 559 -13.58 -19.00 -21.29
C HIS A 559 -13.12 -18.37 -22.60
N ASN A 560 -14.00 -18.31 -23.59
CA ASN A 560 -13.74 -17.62 -24.84
C ASN A 560 -13.73 -16.10 -24.63
N PHE A 561 -12.67 -15.40 -25.07
CA PHE A 561 -12.60 -13.94 -25.07
C PHE A 561 -13.04 -13.39 -26.42
N ASN A 562 -12.25 -13.58 -27.48
CA ASN A 562 -12.41 -12.94 -28.78
C ASN A 562 -12.34 -13.92 -29.96
N ASP A 563 -12.77 -15.17 -29.76
CA ASP A 563 -12.77 -16.29 -30.72
C ASP A 563 -11.40 -16.75 -31.23
N GLY A 564 -10.35 -15.91 -31.16
CA GLY A 564 -8.94 -16.29 -31.39
C GLY A 564 -8.16 -16.61 -30.10
N VAL A 565 -8.54 -16.04 -28.95
CA VAL A 565 -7.93 -16.31 -27.64
C VAL A 565 -8.99 -16.85 -26.67
N ILE A 566 -8.69 -18.01 -26.09
CA ILE A 566 -9.53 -18.70 -25.10
C ILE A 566 -8.68 -18.89 -23.83
N LEU A 567 -9.22 -18.53 -22.68
CA LEU A 567 -8.53 -18.66 -21.39
C LEU A 567 -9.08 -19.87 -20.62
N THR A 568 -8.21 -20.71 -20.06
CA THR A 568 -8.66 -21.75 -19.11
C THR A 568 -9.16 -21.11 -17.81
N HIS A 569 -10.22 -21.66 -17.20
CA HIS A 569 -10.74 -21.16 -15.93
C HIS A 569 -9.70 -21.18 -14.81
N HIS A 570 -8.80 -22.17 -14.80
CA HIS A 570 -7.68 -22.23 -13.85
C HIS A 570 -6.71 -21.03 -14.02
N PHE A 571 -6.44 -20.60 -15.26
CA PHE A 571 -5.64 -19.41 -15.55
C PHE A 571 -6.35 -18.13 -15.13
N CYS A 572 -7.65 -17.99 -15.41
CA CYS A 572 -8.43 -16.85 -14.93
C CYS A 572 -8.47 -16.76 -13.39
N LEU A 573 -8.61 -17.88 -12.68
CA LEU A 573 -8.55 -17.95 -11.21
C LEU A 573 -7.14 -17.64 -10.68
N PHE A 574 -6.07 -18.02 -11.39
CA PHE A 574 -4.70 -17.62 -11.07
C PHE A 574 -4.51 -16.09 -11.21
N LEU A 575 -5.03 -15.49 -12.29
CA LEU A 575 -4.98 -14.03 -12.49
C LEU A 575 -5.81 -13.28 -11.43
N ARG A 576 -7.01 -13.78 -11.11
CA ARG A 576 -7.85 -13.28 -9.99
C ARG A 576 -7.04 -13.23 -8.69
N ASN A 577 -6.39 -14.35 -8.33
CA ASN A 577 -5.57 -14.45 -7.13
C ASN A 577 -4.33 -13.54 -7.18
N SER A 578 -3.71 -13.36 -8.35
CA SER A 578 -2.58 -12.44 -8.53
C SER A 578 -2.99 -10.98 -8.28
N VAL A 579 -4.12 -10.54 -8.85
CA VAL A 579 -4.67 -9.20 -8.63
C VAL A 579 -5.07 -8.96 -7.18
N GLN A 580 -5.67 -9.95 -6.49
CA GLN A 580 -5.95 -9.86 -5.05
C GLN A 580 -4.68 -9.74 -4.20
N ASN A 581 -3.57 -10.33 -4.64
CA ASN A 581 -2.26 -10.23 -3.98
C ASN A 581 -1.42 -9.03 -4.43
N HIS A 582 -2.00 -8.12 -5.22
CA HIS A 582 -1.40 -6.87 -5.72
C HIS A 582 -0.35 -7.02 -6.83
N THR A 583 -0.42 -8.12 -7.58
CA THR A 583 0.39 -8.34 -8.79
C THR A 583 -0.43 -7.98 -10.02
N ALA A 584 0.13 -7.15 -10.92
CA ALA A 584 -0.52 -6.80 -12.19
C ALA A 584 -0.60 -8.03 -13.12
N VAL A 585 -1.62 -8.09 -13.98
CA VAL A 585 -1.79 -9.21 -14.94
C VAL A 585 -0.55 -9.35 -15.82
N ALA A 586 -0.04 -8.27 -16.40
CA ALA A 586 1.21 -8.26 -17.17
C ALA A 586 2.38 -8.92 -16.42
N SER A 587 2.59 -8.55 -15.15
CA SER A 587 3.66 -9.14 -14.32
C SER A 587 3.45 -10.62 -14.01
N ALA A 588 2.20 -11.07 -13.85
CA ALA A 588 1.87 -12.47 -13.64
C ALA A 588 2.06 -13.30 -14.92
N VAL A 589 1.70 -12.76 -16.09
CA VAL A 589 1.93 -13.39 -17.41
C VAL A 589 3.41 -13.44 -17.74
N ALA A 590 4.17 -12.36 -17.53
CA ALA A 590 5.61 -12.33 -17.75
C ALA A 590 6.36 -13.38 -16.92
N ALA A 591 5.93 -13.62 -15.66
CA ALA A 591 6.48 -14.68 -14.83
C ALA A 591 6.18 -16.10 -15.37
N LEU A 592 4.98 -16.32 -15.93
CA LEU A 592 4.64 -17.60 -16.58
C LEU A 592 5.37 -17.80 -17.90
N GLN A 593 5.51 -16.75 -18.72
CA GLN A 593 6.31 -16.77 -19.95
C GLN A 593 7.78 -17.12 -19.67
N ALA A 594 8.40 -16.51 -18.65
CA ALA A 594 9.75 -16.86 -18.22
C ALA A 594 9.88 -18.28 -17.64
N THR A 595 8.79 -18.84 -17.07
CA THR A 595 8.78 -20.19 -16.48
C THR A 595 8.59 -21.27 -17.56
N ASN A 596 7.60 -21.08 -18.43
CA ASN A 596 7.15 -22.08 -19.41
C ASN A 596 7.93 -21.98 -20.73
N LYS A 597 8.56 -20.84 -21.02
CA LYS A 597 9.25 -20.48 -22.28
C LYS A 597 8.35 -20.31 -23.51
N ASP A 598 7.03 -20.42 -23.36
CA ASP A 598 6.05 -20.10 -24.39
C ASP A 598 5.89 -18.58 -24.59
N LYS A 599 5.64 -18.13 -25.82
CA LYS A 599 5.28 -16.74 -26.14
C LYS A 599 3.78 -16.52 -25.92
N TYR A 600 3.40 -15.97 -24.76
CA TYR A 600 2.01 -15.68 -24.43
C TYR A 600 1.42 -14.59 -25.34
N PRO A 601 0.09 -14.56 -25.53
CA PRO A 601 -0.57 -13.41 -26.13
C PRO A 601 -0.27 -12.12 -25.37
N ASP A 602 -0.48 -10.99 -26.04
CA ASP A 602 -0.24 -9.65 -25.49
C ASP A 602 -0.84 -9.44 -24.09
N HIS A 603 -0.16 -8.64 -23.27
CA HIS A 603 -0.52 -8.43 -21.87
C HIS A 603 -1.86 -7.69 -21.69
N ASP A 604 -2.20 -6.74 -22.57
CA ASP A 604 -3.51 -6.08 -22.54
C ASP A 604 -4.60 -6.99 -23.11
N CYS A 605 -4.30 -7.82 -24.11
CA CYS A 605 -5.20 -8.88 -24.58
C CYS A 605 -5.56 -9.87 -23.46
N ILE A 606 -4.57 -10.37 -22.71
CA ILE A 606 -4.81 -11.25 -21.55
C ILE A 606 -5.54 -10.53 -20.42
N LEU A 607 -5.22 -9.25 -20.15
CA LEU A 607 -5.91 -8.42 -19.18
C LEU A 607 -7.40 -8.25 -19.54
N HIS A 608 -7.73 -7.98 -20.80
CA HIS A 608 -9.12 -7.84 -21.24
C HIS A 608 -9.86 -9.17 -21.31
N GLY A 609 -9.20 -10.28 -21.67
CA GLY A 609 -9.76 -11.62 -21.52
C GLY A 609 -10.09 -11.97 -20.07
N TYR A 610 -9.22 -11.59 -19.12
CA TYR A 610 -9.49 -11.73 -17.69
C TYR A 610 -10.66 -10.84 -17.22
N LEU A 611 -10.73 -9.57 -17.64
CA LEU A 611 -11.87 -8.71 -17.30
C LEU A 611 -13.19 -9.22 -17.89
N HIS A 612 -13.18 -9.74 -19.12
CA HIS A 612 -14.33 -10.39 -19.76
C HIS A 612 -14.77 -11.67 -19.03
N PHE A 613 -13.84 -12.43 -18.45
CA PHE A 613 -14.14 -13.55 -17.54
C PHE A 613 -14.78 -13.07 -16.24
N GLU A 614 -14.27 -11.99 -15.65
CA GLU A 614 -14.88 -11.39 -14.44
C GLU A 614 -16.27 -10.78 -14.73
N ALA A 615 -16.51 -10.29 -15.96
CA ALA A 615 -17.78 -9.65 -16.34
C ALA A 615 -18.90 -10.67 -16.64
N LEU A 616 -18.54 -11.84 -17.19
CA LEU A 616 -19.48 -12.97 -17.31
C LEU A 616 -19.54 -13.83 -16.04
N SER A 617 -18.71 -13.59 -15.01
CA SER A 617 -18.84 -14.26 -13.71
C SER A 617 -20.05 -13.73 -12.94
N ALA A 618 -20.96 -14.62 -12.54
CA ALA A 618 -22.16 -14.30 -11.77
C ALA A 618 -21.86 -13.96 -10.29
N HIS A 619 -21.05 -12.92 -10.07
CA HIS A 619 -20.75 -12.36 -8.75
C HIS A 619 -22.00 -11.74 -8.14
N GLU A 620 -22.37 -12.15 -6.93
CA GLU A 620 -23.56 -11.60 -6.24
C GLU A 620 -23.46 -10.10 -5.94
N TYR A 621 -22.23 -9.56 -5.85
CA TYR A 621 -21.92 -8.20 -5.40
C TYR A 621 -22.72 -7.72 -4.16
N SER A 622 -23.12 -8.66 -3.29
CA SER A 622 -24.10 -8.48 -2.22
C SER A 622 -23.70 -7.44 -1.17
N PHE A 623 -22.39 -7.25 -0.95
CA PHE A 623 -21.78 -6.22 -0.08
C PHE A 623 -22.29 -6.24 1.38
N SER A 624 -22.87 -7.37 1.78
CA SER A 624 -23.37 -7.65 3.14
C SER A 624 -22.29 -8.27 4.03
N CYS A 625 -22.42 -8.06 5.35
CA CYS A 625 -21.43 -8.50 6.33
C CYS A 625 -21.95 -9.66 7.18
N ALA A 626 -21.22 -10.77 7.24
CA ALA A 626 -21.60 -11.97 8.01
C ALA A 626 -21.88 -11.72 9.51
N SER A 627 -21.22 -10.71 10.13
CA SER A 627 -21.51 -10.30 11.52
C SER A 627 -22.50 -9.13 11.68
N CYS A 628 -22.65 -8.24 10.70
CA CYS A 628 -23.45 -7.01 10.84
C CYS A 628 -24.74 -7.02 10.01
N GLY A 629 -24.95 -8.05 9.18
CA GLY A 629 -26.05 -8.15 8.24
C GLY A 629 -26.01 -7.11 7.12
N ASN A 630 -27.16 -6.96 6.47
CA ASN A 630 -27.39 -6.04 5.35
C ASN A 630 -27.44 -4.56 5.77
N HIS A 631 -27.70 -4.30 7.05
CA HIS A 631 -27.89 -2.97 7.63
C HIS A 631 -27.01 -2.83 8.89
N PRO A 632 -25.70 -2.52 8.72
CA PRO A 632 -24.81 -2.28 9.85
C PRO A 632 -25.26 -1.01 10.61
N PRO A 633 -25.64 -1.08 11.90
CA PRO A 633 -26.10 0.10 12.67
C PRO A 633 -25.00 1.13 12.93
N VAL A 634 -23.73 0.73 12.72
CA VAL A 634 -22.54 1.56 12.89
C VAL A 634 -21.68 1.39 11.65
N VAL A 635 -21.23 2.50 11.06
CA VAL A 635 -20.42 2.52 9.83
C VAL A 635 -19.25 3.50 9.91
N ILE A 636 -18.20 3.22 9.13
CA ILE A 636 -17.04 4.07 8.88
C ILE A 636 -17.15 4.65 7.46
N MET A 637 -16.85 5.94 7.32
CA MET A 637 -16.85 6.72 6.08
C MET A 637 -15.47 7.33 5.87
N ASP A 638 -14.85 7.03 4.73
CA ASP A 638 -13.52 7.57 4.40
C ASP A 638 -13.29 7.64 2.88
N LEU A 639 -12.31 8.47 2.49
CA LEU A 639 -12.01 8.84 1.11
C LEU A 639 -10.62 8.38 0.69
N HIS A 640 -10.55 7.58 -0.37
CA HIS A 640 -9.29 7.26 -1.02
C HIS A 640 -8.94 8.30 -2.10
N LYS A 641 -8.13 9.29 -1.71
CA LYS A 641 -7.64 10.41 -2.55
C LYS A 641 -6.67 10.01 -3.70
N LYS A 642 -6.56 8.72 -4.05
CA LYS A 642 -5.63 8.17 -5.07
C LYS A 642 -6.29 6.98 -5.81
N GLY A 643 -5.71 6.53 -6.92
CA GLY A 643 -6.44 5.61 -7.82
C GLY A 643 -7.59 6.38 -8.46
N VAL A 644 -7.24 7.17 -9.46
CA VAL A 644 -8.03 8.30 -9.95
C VAL A 644 -8.38 8.03 -11.40
N LEU A 645 -9.63 8.27 -11.78
CA LEU A 645 -10.10 8.11 -13.16
C LEU A 645 -9.38 9.14 -14.06
N SER A 646 -8.87 8.70 -15.21
CA SER A 646 -8.30 9.61 -16.22
C SER A 646 -9.45 10.21 -17.04
N VAL A 647 -9.83 11.46 -16.75
CA VAL A 647 -11.02 12.12 -17.31
C VAL A 647 -10.71 13.60 -17.60
N PRO A 648 -10.73 14.05 -18.85
CA PRO A 648 -10.65 15.48 -19.15
C PRO A 648 -11.96 16.15 -18.68
N MET A 649 -11.85 17.02 -17.66
CA MET A 649 -13.03 17.67 -17.05
C MET A 649 -13.78 18.64 -17.99
N SER A 650 -13.19 18.95 -19.14
CA SER A 650 -13.79 19.65 -20.29
C SER A 650 -14.91 18.86 -20.96
N ASP A 651 -14.85 17.53 -20.92
CA ASP A 651 -15.65 16.65 -21.77
C ASP A 651 -16.96 16.23 -21.08
N LEU A 652 -17.10 16.60 -19.80
CA LEU A 652 -18.24 16.35 -18.94
C LEU A 652 -19.44 17.25 -19.29
N LYS A 653 -20.27 16.76 -20.21
CA LYS A 653 -21.56 17.38 -20.56
C LYS A 653 -22.41 17.64 -19.32
N GLU A 654 -23.12 18.77 -19.31
CA GLU A 654 -24.19 19.06 -18.35
C GLU A 654 -25.25 17.94 -18.35
N PRO A 655 -25.90 17.64 -17.21
CA PRO A 655 -27.07 16.79 -17.20
C PRO A 655 -28.30 17.52 -17.81
N PRO A 656 -29.35 16.76 -18.20
CA PRO A 656 -30.65 17.32 -18.55
C PRO A 656 -31.19 18.33 -17.52
N SER A 657 -32.00 19.30 -17.97
CA SER A 657 -32.50 20.40 -17.13
C SER A 657 -33.49 19.95 -16.04
N ASP A 658 -34.16 18.82 -16.26
CA ASP A 658 -35.09 18.12 -15.38
C ASP A 658 -34.42 17.12 -14.42
N PHE A 659 -33.10 16.89 -14.56
CA PHE A 659 -32.38 15.85 -13.82
C PHE A 659 -32.38 16.08 -12.29
N ASN A 660 -33.23 15.33 -11.58
CA ASN A 660 -33.41 15.43 -10.13
C ASN A 660 -32.15 15.07 -9.31
N GLY A 661 -31.24 14.27 -9.90
CA GLY A 661 -30.04 13.75 -9.26
C GLY A 661 -30.14 12.29 -8.78
N GLU A 662 -31.07 11.52 -9.32
CA GLU A 662 -31.18 10.06 -9.18
C GLU A 662 -30.67 9.38 -10.46
N VAL A 663 -29.94 8.28 -10.32
CA VAL A 663 -29.44 7.45 -11.42
C VAL A 663 -29.85 6.00 -11.19
N ASP A 664 -30.18 5.25 -12.25
CA ASP A 664 -30.36 3.80 -12.11
C ASP A 664 -28.98 3.14 -11.97
N MET A 665 -28.78 2.50 -10.84
CA MET A 665 -27.53 1.85 -10.49
C MET A 665 -27.29 0.57 -11.31
N GLU A 666 -28.33 -0.22 -11.57
CA GLU A 666 -28.15 -1.47 -12.32
C GLU A 666 -28.02 -1.20 -13.83
N ASP A 667 -28.69 -0.20 -14.42
CA ASP A 667 -28.42 0.26 -15.79
C ASP A 667 -26.94 0.65 -15.98
N PHE A 668 -26.39 1.43 -15.05
CA PHE A 668 -24.99 1.86 -15.10
C PHE A 668 -24.03 0.68 -15.00
N TRP A 669 -24.21 -0.21 -14.01
CA TRP A 669 -23.27 -1.32 -13.80
C TRP A 669 -23.47 -2.48 -14.78
N HIS A 670 -24.65 -2.62 -15.40
CA HIS A 670 -24.87 -3.45 -16.59
C HIS A 670 -24.14 -2.86 -17.79
N SER A 671 -24.29 -1.56 -18.06
CA SER A 671 -23.55 -0.85 -19.13
C SER A 671 -22.03 -1.00 -18.97
N VAL A 672 -21.50 -0.91 -17.74
CA VAL A 672 -20.07 -1.15 -17.46
C VAL A 672 -19.68 -2.60 -17.76
N SER A 673 -20.56 -3.57 -17.50
CA SER A 673 -20.31 -4.98 -17.82
C SER A 673 -20.40 -5.23 -19.34
N GLN A 674 -21.29 -4.53 -20.04
CA GLN A 674 -21.33 -4.48 -21.50
C GLN A 674 -20.04 -3.90 -22.09
N GLU A 675 -19.48 -2.77 -21.62
CA GLU A 675 -18.19 -2.22 -22.12
C GLU A 675 -17.12 -3.32 -22.21
N ILE A 676 -16.97 -4.08 -21.12
CA ILE A 676 -15.94 -5.09 -20.95
C ILE A 676 -16.14 -6.31 -21.85
N ILE A 677 -17.40 -6.71 -22.10
CA ILE A 677 -17.71 -7.87 -22.95
C ILE A 677 -17.72 -7.47 -24.44
N CYS A 678 -18.29 -6.32 -24.80
CA CYS A 678 -18.23 -5.76 -26.16
C CYS A 678 -16.79 -5.58 -26.65
N ARG A 679 -15.84 -5.31 -25.74
CA ARG A 679 -14.40 -5.22 -26.04
C ARG A 679 -13.77 -6.53 -26.55
N GLY A 680 -14.42 -7.67 -26.37
CA GLY A 680 -14.02 -8.95 -27.00
C GLY A 680 -14.29 -9.03 -28.51
N PHE A 681 -15.04 -8.08 -29.08
CA PHE A 681 -15.56 -8.16 -30.46
C PHE A 681 -15.09 -7.02 -31.37
N VAL A 682 -14.27 -6.09 -30.87
CA VAL A 682 -13.87 -4.87 -31.60
C VAL A 682 -12.37 -4.66 -31.57
N LYS A 683 -11.80 -4.19 -32.70
CA LYS A 683 -10.35 -3.96 -32.86
C LYS A 683 -9.79 -2.87 -31.93
N SER A 684 -10.63 -1.94 -31.45
CA SER A 684 -10.24 -0.90 -30.49
C SER A 684 -11.41 -0.48 -29.59
N ASN A 685 -11.11 0.06 -28.40
CA ASN A 685 -12.15 0.58 -27.51
C ASN A 685 -12.81 1.88 -28.01
N ALA A 686 -12.33 2.47 -29.12
CA ALA A 686 -13.00 3.59 -29.78
C ALA A 686 -14.13 3.13 -30.72
N ALA A 687 -14.05 1.90 -31.24
CA ALA A 687 -15.09 1.25 -32.04
C ALA A 687 -16.12 0.47 -31.17
N ASN A 688 -15.93 0.44 -29.85
CA ASN A 688 -16.81 -0.25 -28.92
C ASN A 688 -18.15 0.53 -28.77
N PRO A 689 -19.32 -0.02 -29.14
CA PRO A 689 -20.60 0.68 -29.00
C PRO A 689 -21.08 0.81 -27.55
N CYS A 690 -20.40 0.15 -26.61
CA CYS A 690 -20.81 -0.01 -25.22
C CYS A 690 -19.98 0.83 -24.22
N VAL A 691 -19.19 1.81 -24.69
CA VAL A 691 -18.23 2.57 -23.84
C VAL A 691 -18.94 3.41 -22.77
N VAL A 692 -18.53 3.21 -21.50
CA VAL A 692 -19.04 3.98 -20.37
C VAL A 692 -18.11 5.16 -20.07
N SER A 693 -18.48 6.31 -20.62
CA SER A 693 -17.87 7.60 -20.29
C SER A 693 -18.47 8.22 -19.02
N PRO A 694 -17.65 8.84 -18.13
CA PRO A 694 -18.13 9.58 -16.97
C PRO A 694 -19.14 10.68 -17.34
N SER A 695 -20.28 10.69 -16.65
CA SER A 695 -21.38 11.62 -16.93
C SER A 695 -22.30 11.74 -15.71
N TYR A 696 -22.74 12.96 -15.36
CA TYR A 696 -23.47 13.17 -14.10
C TYR A 696 -24.84 12.47 -14.01
N HIS A 697 -25.43 12.08 -15.15
CA HIS A 697 -26.78 11.52 -15.25
C HIS A 697 -26.83 10.01 -15.52
N LYS A 698 -25.67 9.34 -15.66
CA LYS A 698 -25.57 7.87 -15.69
C LYS A 698 -24.59 7.31 -14.66
N TRP A 699 -23.57 8.06 -14.24
CA TRP A 699 -22.52 7.55 -13.36
C TRP A 699 -23.03 7.29 -11.93
N ALA A 700 -23.04 6.02 -11.49
CA ALA A 700 -23.62 5.61 -10.22
C ALA A 700 -22.58 5.07 -9.20
N PRO A 701 -22.85 5.18 -7.88
CA PRO A 701 -22.15 4.38 -6.87
C PRO A 701 -22.46 2.88 -7.05
N TRP A 702 -21.82 2.00 -6.27
CA TRP A 702 -22.36 0.67 -5.95
C TRP A 702 -22.82 0.64 -4.50
N ILE A 703 -24.02 0.13 -4.25
CA ILE A 703 -24.60 -0.11 -2.93
C ILE A 703 -25.16 -1.54 -2.92
N GLY A 704 -24.87 -2.32 -1.88
CA GLY A 704 -25.34 -3.71 -1.80
C GLY A 704 -26.86 -3.84 -2.03
N PRO A 705 -27.35 -4.82 -2.82
CA PRO A 705 -28.76 -4.95 -3.20
C PRO A 705 -29.72 -5.05 -2.01
N HIS A 706 -29.27 -5.63 -0.90
CA HIS A 706 -30.07 -5.68 0.33
C HIS A 706 -29.94 -4.42 1.21
N THR A 707 -28.92 -3.58 0.98
CA THR A 707 -28.66 -2.35 1.74
C THR A 707 -29.37 -1.13 1.13
N ARG A 708 -29.48 -1.07 -0.21
CA ARG A 708 -30.13 0.03 -0.95
C ARG A 708 -31.65 0.01 -0.82
N ALA A 709 -32.29 1.18 -0.94
CA ALA A 709 -33.74 1.33 -0.91
C ALA A 709 -34.40 0.99 -2.26
N SER A 710 -33.70 1.26 -3.37
CA SER A 710 -34.14 1.07 -4.76
C SER A 710 -32.91 0.88 -5.66
N ASN A 711 -33.13 0.56 -6.94
CA ASN A 711 -32.10 0.68 -7.98
C ASN A 711 -31.82 2.14 -8.33
N MET A 712 -32.83 3.02 -8.19
CA MET A 712 -32.64 4.46 -8.27
C MET A 712 -31.88 4.94 -7.03
N VAL A 713 -30.68 5.46 -7.23
CA VAL A 713 -29.78 5.94 -6.17
C VAL A 713 -29.34 7.38 -6.46
N PHE A 714 -29.03 8.15 -5.44
CA PHE A 714 -28.64 9.55 -5.64
C PHE A 714 -27.20 9.70 -6.13
N ASN A 715 -27.01 10.56 -7.14
CA ASN A 715 -25.75 11.20 -7.45
C ASN A 715 -25.94 12.67 -7.85
N LYS A 716 -25.86 13.58 -6.87
CA LYS A 716 -26.08 15.02 -7.07
C LYS A 716 -24.78 15.77 -7.39
N GLU A 717 -23.77 15.08 -7.92
CA GLU A 717 -22.43 15.63 -8.20
C GLU A 717 -22.44 16.80 -9.20
N TYR A 718 -23.43 16.88 -10.10
CA TYR A 718 -23.62 18.05 -10.97
C TYR A 718 -23.88 19.35 -10.21
N LYS A 719 -24.39 19.29 -8.96
CA LYS A 719 -24.61 20.48 -8.13
C LYS A 719 -23.29 21.12 -7.66
N LYS A 720 -22.16 20.41 -7.81
CA LYS A 720 -20.79 20.95 -7.67
C LYS A 720 -20.35 21.81 -8.88
N VAL A 721 -21.15 21.84 -9.96
CA VAL A 721 -21.00 22.70 -11.15
C VAL A 721 -21.94 23.91 -11.06
N LYS A 722 -23.23 23.68 -10.86
CA LYS A 722 -24.29 24.73 -10.84
C LYS A 722 -24.27 25.66 -9.62
N GLY A 723 -23.16 25.68 -8.87
CA GLY A 723 -22.87 26.68 -7.84
C GLY A 723 -22.16 27.92 -8.36
N SER A 724 -21.80 28.00 -9.64
CA SER A 724 -20.98 29.08 -10.19
C SER A 724 -21.32 29.52 -11.63
N GLU A 725 -22.55 29.97 -11.86
CA GLU A 725 -22.78 31.11 -12.77
C GLU A 725 -23.27 32.29 -11.92
N GLY A 726 -22.49 33.38 -11.89
CA GLY A 726 -22.80 34.55 -11.06
C GLY A 726 -22.43 34.42 -9.57
N SER A 727 -21.33 35.07 -9.18
CA SER A 727 -21.13 35.64 -7.83
C SER A 727 -21.38 34.77 -6.58
N ASN A 728 -20.94 33.50 -6.57
CA ASN A 728 -20.61 32.81 -5.32
C ASN A 728 -19.08 32.68 -5.21
N PRO A 729 -18.42 33.27 -4.19
CA PRO A 729 -16.99 33.05 -3.98
C PRO A 729 -16.73 31.59 -3.58
N LEU A 730 -15.63 31.02 -4.04
CA LEU A 730 -15.15 29.72 -3.56
C LEU A 730 -15.08 29.73 -2.03
N LYS A 731 -15.71 28.74 -1.39
CA LYS A 731 -15.74 28.69 0.07
C LYS A 731 -14.31 28.55 0.58
N GLN A 732 -13.92 29.34 1.58
CA GLN A 732 -12.54 29.34 2.10
C GLN A 732 -12.10 27.92 2.52
N ALA A 733 -13.02 27.08 3.02
CA ALA A 733 -12.77 25.67 3.33
C ALA A 733 -12.39 24.80 2.10
N GLU A 734 -12.92 25.07 0.91
CA GLU A 734 -12.56 24.35 -0.33
C GLU A 734 -11.15 24.73 -0.80
N VAL A 735 -10.83 26.02 -0.72
CA VAL A 735 -9.48 26.57 -0.99
C VAL A 735 -8.48 26.03 0.03
N ASP A 736 -8.84 25.94 1.30
CA ASP A 736 -7.95 25.51 2.38
C ASP A 736 -7.76 23.98 2.42
N ARG A 737 -8.80 23.20 2.08
CA ARG A 737 -8.68 21.75 1.78
C ARG A 737 -7.62 21.52 0.69
N LEU A 738 -7.76 22.16 -0.47
CA LEU A 738 -6.80 22.01 -1.58
C LEU A 738 -5.40 22.57 -1.22
N THR A 739 -5.33 23.70 -0.50
CA THR A 739 -4.07 24.26 -0.01
C THR A 739 -3.32 23.26 0.86
N THR A 740 -4.01 22.55 1.75
CA THR A 740 -3.41 21.56 2.65
C THR A 740 -2.72 20.43 1.87
N GLU A 741 -3.36 19.89 0.83
CA GLU A 741 -2.74 18.87 -0.03
C GLU A 741 -1.55 19.45 -0.85
N VAL A 742 -1.65 20.72 -1.29
CA VAL A 742 -0.55 21.46 -1.93
C VAL A 742 0.65 21.64 -0.96
N MET A 743 0.41 21.77 0.35
CA MET A 743 1.48 21.81 1.37
C MET A 743 2.27 20.49 1.47
N ASP A 744 1.70 19.35 1.09
CA ASP A 744 2.36 18.04 1.14
C ASP A 744 3.14 17.68 -0.15
N LEU A 745 2.97 18.43 -1.25
CA LEU A 745 3.73 18.23 -2.48
C LEU A 745 5.25 18.43 -2.29
N LYS A 746 6.06 17.73 -3.09
CA LYS A 746 7.50 18.04 -3.25
C LYS A 746 7.67 19.43 -3.87
N VAL A 747 8.73 20.14 -3.52
CA VAL A 747 9.00 21.51 -4.01
C VAL A 747 9.11 21.56 -5.53
N ASP A 748 9.64 20.52 -6.16
CA ASP A 748 9.86 20.48 -7.62
C ASP A 748 8.54 20.33 -8.38
N LEU A 749 7.66 19.43 -7.91
CA LEU A 749 6.28 19.29 -8.39
C LEU A 749 5.49 20.58 -8.17
N LEU A 750 5.69 21.23 -7.02
CA LEU A 750 5.07 22.51 -6.69
C LEU A 750 5.54 23.63 -7.64
N ARG A 751 6.84 23.74 -7.95
CA ARG A 751 7.35 24.71 -8.94
C ARG A 751 6.78 24.46 -10.33
N THR A 752 6.69 23.20 -10.77
CA THR A 752 6.06 22.82 -12.05
C THR A 752 4.58 23.19 -12.09
N LEU A 753 3.83 22.92 -11.01
CA LEU A 753 2.43 23.32 -10.85
C LEU A 753 2.25 24.85 -10.93
N VAL A 754 3.08 25.60 -10.20
CA VAL A 754 3.08 27.07 -10.21
C VAL A 754 3.34 27.63 -11.62
N LYS A 755 4.33 27.08 -12.35
CA LYS A 755 4.56 27.42 -13.76
C LYS A 755 3.34 27.13 -14.65
N GLN A 756 2.69 25.97 -14.48
CA GLN A 756 1.50 25.58 -15.24
C GLN A 756 0.26 26.45 -14.92
N CYS A 757 0.26 27.13 -13.77
CA CYS A 757 -0.74 28.16 -13.43
C CYS A 757 -0.39 29.56 -13.98
N GLY A 758 0.72 29.74 -14.69
CA GLY A 758 1.17 31.04 -15.21
C GLY A 758 1.79 31.96 -14.15
N LEU A 759 2.26 31.40 -13.03
CA LEU A 759 2.78 32.15 -11.88
C LEU A 759 4.30 32.02 -11.78
N ASP A 760 4.96 33.02 -11.18
CA ASP A 760 6.40 32.91 -10.88
C ASP A 760 6.66 31.74 -9.91
N SER A 761 7.68 30.95 -10.26
CA SER A 761 8.10 29.73 -9.58
C SER A 761 9.40 29.86 -8.78
N SER A 762 9.91 31.08 -8.59
CA SER A 762 11.04 31.39 -7.70
C SER A 762 10.66 31.31 -6.19
N GLY A 763 11.61 31.58 -5.29
CA GLY A 763 11.35 31.66 -3.85
C GLY A 763 11.24 30.32 -3.10
N SER A 764 10.78 30.37 -1.85
CA SER A 764 10.63 29.23 -0.95
C SER A 764 9.33 28.45 -1.18
N LYS A 765 9.19 27.29 -0.54
CA LYS A 765 7.96 26.48 -0.59
C LYS A 765 6.73 27.27 -0.13
N MET A 766 6.86 28.10 0.91
CA MET A 766 5.75 28.88 1.44
C MET A 766 5.32 29.99 0.48
N ASP A 767 6.26 30.66 -0.18
CA ASP A 767 5.96 31.73 -1.14
C ASP A 767 5.21 31.19 -2.36
N LEU A 768 5.52 29.96 -2.79
CA LEU A 768 4.79 29.22 -3.83
C LEU A 768 3.36 28.85 -3.37
N ILE A 769 3.21 28.35 -2.15
CA ILE A 769 1.89 27.99 -1.56
C ILE A 769 1.00 29.23 -1.42
N ILE A 770 1.54 30.36 -0.95
CA ILE A 770 0.79 31.61 -0.74
C ILE A 770 0.26 32.12 -2.08
N ARG A 771 1.12 32.23 -3.10
CA ARG A 771 0.71 32.67 -4.45
C ARG A 771 -0.32 31.73 -5.08
N LEU A 772 -0.19 30.42 -4.90
CA LEU A 772 -1.24 29.47 -5.33
C LEU A 772 -2.55 29.71 -4.58
N ARG A 773 -2.54 29.81 -3.25
CA ARG A 773 -3.75 30.00 -2.42
C ARG A 773 -4.49 31.31 -2.76
N GLU A 774 -3.76 32.37 -3.09
CA GLU A 774 -4.35 33.63 -3.54
C GLU A 774 -5.03 33.51 -4.90
N GLN A 775 -4.40 32.82 -5.85
CA GLN A 775 -4.91 32.63 -7.20
C GLN A 775 -6.00 31.55 -7.29
N MET A 776 -5.98 30.56 -6.39
CA MET A 776 -7.03 29.54 -6.18
C MET A 776 -8.36 30.13 -5.69
N LYS A 777 -8.45 31.44 -5.40
CA LYS A 777 -9.73 32.15 -5.24
C LYS A 777 -10.53 32.24 -6.55
N GLY A 778 -9.85 32.16 -7.70
CA GLY A 778 -10.47 32.07 -9.02
C GLY A 778 -10.72 30.60 -9.42
N ARG A 779 -11.93 30.29 -9.91
CA ARG A 779 -12.36 28.92 -10.18
C ARG A 779 -11.52 28.19 -11.24
N SER A 780 -11.10 28.89 -12.29
CA SER A 780 -10.24 28.32 -13.34
C SER A 780 -8.86 27.89 -12.83
N THR A 781 -8.27 28.65 -11.91
CA THR A 781 -7.02 28.26 -11.25
C THR A 781 -7.27 27.15 -10.23
N TYR A 782 -8.36 27.20 -9.46
CA TYR A 782 -8.75 26.14 -8.53
C TYR A 782 -8.87 24.79 -9.25
N ASP A 783 -9.64 24.70 -10.34
CA ASP A 783 -9.87 23.46 -11.06
C ASP A 783 -8.57 22.95 -11.75
N LYS A 784 -7.70 23.85 -12.26
CA LYS A 784 -6.34 23.49 -12.74
C LYS A 784 -5.45 22.91 -11.63
N VAL A 785 -5.44 23.53 -10.45
CA VAL A 785 -4.64 23.07 -9.30
C VAL A 785 -5.20 21.75 -8.77
N PHE A 786 -6.52 21.61 -8.68
CA PHE A 786 -7.21 20.37 -8.31
C PHE A 786 -6.78 19.20 -9.21
N GLN A 787 -6.87 19.38 -10.55
CA GLN A 787 -6.46 18.37 -11.54
C GLN A 787 -5.02 17.87 -11.38
N LYS A 788 -4.12 18.70 -10.84
CA LYS A 788 -2.68 18.39 -10.71
C LYS A 788 -2.29 17.89 -9.33
N VAL A 789 -3.08 18.19 -8.30
CA VAL A 789 -2.85 17.77 -6.89
C VAL A 789 -3.59 16.48 -6.59
N TRP A 790 -4.87 16.40 -6.95
CA TRP A 790 -5.72 15.21 -6.76
C TRP A 790 -5.74 14.28 -7.98
N GLY A 791 -5.29 14.75 -9.15
CA GLY A 791 -5.49 14.06 -10.42
C GLY A 791 -6.82 14.43 -11.06
N ALA A 792 -7.17 13.74 -12.15
CA ALA A 792 -8.29 14.12 -13.00
C ALA A 792 -9.71 13.91 -12.41
N SER A 793 -9.85 13.22 -11.27
CA SER A 793 -11.14 13.04 -10.58
C SER A 793 -10.96 13.00 -9.04
N GLY A 794 -12.06 12.95 -8.28
CA GLY A 794 -12.05 13.05 -6.81
C GLY A 794 -11.67 11.79 -6.04
N GLY A 795 -11.10 10.77 -6.69
CA GLY A 795 -10.85 9.47 -6.08
C GLY A 795 -12.14 8.70 -5.78
N TRP A 796 -12.12 7.83 -4.75
CA TRP A 796 -13.28 7.02 -4.38
C TRP A 796 -13.57 7.00 -2.88
N ALA A 797 -14.86 7.16 -2.54
CA ALA A 797 -15.38 7.16 -1.18
C ALA A 797 -16.02 5.81 -0.84
N VAL A 798 -15.98 5.40 0.43
CA VAL A 798 -16.62 4.16 0.92
C VAL A 798 -17.51 4.39 2.14
N ILE A 799 -18.50 3.52 2.29
CA ILE A 799 -19.17 3.25 3.57
C ILE A 799 -18.95 1.77 3.91
N MET A 800 -18.38 1.48 5.08
CA MET A 800 -18.07 0.11 5.54
C MET A 800 -18.49 -0.12 6.99
N CYS A 801 -18.73 -1.37 7.39
CA CYS A 801 -18.95 -1.71 8.80
C CYS A 801 -17.61 -1.81 9.59
N PRO A 802 -17.61 -1.78 10.93
CA PRO A 802 -16.41 -2.00 11.76
C PRO A 802 -15.68 -3.32 11.55
N CYS A 803 -16.29 -4.31 10.88
CA CYS A 803 -15.61 -5.56 10.48
C CYS A 803 -14.77 -5.41 9.21
N GLY A 804 -14.89 -4.29 8.48
CA GLY A 804 -14.14 -3.99 7.25
C GLY A 804 -14.80 -4.42 5.94
N VAL A 805 -16.04 -4.92 6.01
CA VAL A 805 -16.87 -5.17 4.84
C VAL A 805 -17.44 -3.85 4.32
N VAL A 806 -17.18 -3.54 3.05
CA VAL A 806 -17.70 -2.37 2.36
C VAL A 806 -19.16 -2.61 1.96
N SER A 807 -20.06 -1.72 2.36
CA SER A 807 -21.49 -1.76 2.02
C SER A 807 -21.84 -0.85 0.84
N SER A 808 -21.07 0.24 0.63
CA SER A 808 -21.14 1.03 -0.60
C SER A 808 -19.80 1.66 -0.99
N VAL A 809 -19.66 1.96 -2.28
CA VAL A 809 -18.51 2.67 -2.88
C VAL A 809 -19.01 3.68 -3.93
N LYS A 810 -18.42 4.88 -3.96
CA LYS A 810 -18.67 5.89 -5.00
C LYS A 810 -17.34 6.34 -5.60
N PHE A 811 -17.24 6.31 -6.93
CA PHE A 811 -16.12 6.89 -7.67
C PHE A 811 -16.50 8.32 -8.04
N ASN A 812 -15.86 9.32 -7.42
CA ASN A 812 -16.26 10.72 -7.54
C ASN A 812 -15.62 11.35 -8.78
N ILE A 813 -16.42 11.97 -9.64
CA ILE A 813 -15.93 12.67 -10.83
C ILE A 813 -15.24 13.98 -10.42
N ARG A 814 -15.76 14.68 -9.40
CA ARG A 814 -15.21 15.92 -8.83
C ARG A 814 -14.72 15.68 -7.41
N ALA A 815 -14.09 16.69 -6.81
CA ALA A 815 -13.72 16.73 -5.39
C ALA A 815 -14.81 16.13 -4.48
N GLU A 816 -14.41 15.27 -3.54
CA GLU A 816 -15.31 14.79 -2.49
C GLU A 816 -15.91 15.96 -1.71
N SER A 817 -17.19 15.84 -1.38
CA SER A 817 -17.84 16.65 -0.37
C SER A 817 -18.79 15.79 0.48
N PRO A 818 -19.24 16.30 1.65
CA PRO A 818 -20.22 15.59 2.49
C PRO A 818 -21.52 15.21 1.77
N GLN A 819 -21.84 15.87 0.65
CA GLN A 819 -22.98 15.51 -0.20
C GLN A 819 -22.83 14.11 -0.82
N ASP A 820 -21.60 13.67 -1.13
CA ASP A 820 -21.35 12.35 -1.73
C ASP A 820 -21.69 11.20 -0.78
N TYR A 821 -21.40 11.37 0.52
CA TYR A 821 -21.82 10.45 1.57
C TYR A 821 -23.32 10.57 1.87
N ALA A 822 -23.86 11.79 1.89
CA ALA A 822 -25.29 12.01 2.10
C ALA A 822 -26.14 11.37 0.99
N ASP A 823 -25.71 11.44 -0.27
CA ASP A 823 -26.37 10.80 -1.41
C ASP A 823 -26.37 9.26 -1.27
N MET A 824 -25.23 8.65 -0.91
CA MET A 824 -25.18 7.21 -0.62
C MET A 824 -26.10 6.82 0.54
N LEU A 825 -26.05 7.57 1.65
CA LEU A 825 -26.86 7.30 2.85
C LEU A 825 -28.36 7.44 2.61
N LEU A 826 -28.79 8.46 1.87
CA LEU A 826 -30.18 8.68 1.47
C LEU A 826 -30.67 7.62 0.47
N SER A 827 -29.76 6.84 -0.11
CA SER A 827 -30.07 5.70 -0.99
C SER A 827 -30.12 4.36 -0.22
N PHE A 828 -29.86 4.32 1.09
CA PHE A 828 -29.97 3.11 1.92
C PHE A 828 -31.42 2.89 2.37
N LYS A 829 -31.87 1.62 2.43
CA LYS A 829 -33.19 1.21 2.94
C LYS A 829 -33.39 1.58 4.42
N HIS A 830 -32.31 1.48 5.20
CA HIS A 830 -32.28 1.88 6.60
C HIS A 830 -30.99 2.66 6.88
N LEU A 831 -31.14 3.87 7.43
CA LEU A 831 -30.02 4.74 7.77
C LEU A 831 -29.27 4.18 9.00
N PRO A 832 -27.94 4.09 9.01
CA PRO A 832 -27.19 3.64 10.19
C PRO A 832 -27.36 4.59 11.37
N ASN A 833 -27.43 4.07 12.60
CA ASN A 833 -27.57 4.87 13.81
C ASN A 833 -26.29 5.66 14.18
N VAL A 834 -25.11 5.15 13.80
CA VAL A 834 -23.83 5.83 14.07
C VAL A 834 -22.97 5.85 12.82
N VAL A 835 -22.59 7.05 12.39
CA VAL A 835 -21.65 7.27 11.30
C VAL A 835 -20.33 7.80 11.86
N MET A 836 -19.21 7.21 11.45
CA MET A 836 -17.87 7.62 11.86
C MET A 836 -17.12 8.11 10.64
N ALA A 837 -16.87 9.41 10.57
CA ALA A 837 -16.25 10.07 9.43
C ALA A 837 -14.96 10.78 9.86
N SER A 838 -14.07 11.08 8.91
CA SER A 838 -12.91 11.94 9.19
C SER A 838 -13.38 13.38 9.51
N PRO A 839 -12.62 14.16 10.31
CA PRO A 839 -13.04 15.52 10.70
C PRO A 839 -13.40 16.44 9.53
N GLN A 840 -12.76 16.23 8.37
CA GLN A 840 -12.96 16.99 7.14
C GLN A 840 -14.42 16.93 6.63
N ILE A 841 -15.20 15.92 7.03
CA ILE A 841 -16.58 15.67 6.57
C ILE A 841 -17.62 16.30 7.52
N LEU A 842 -17.23 16.72 8.74
CA LEU A 842 -18.14 16.90 9.88
C LEU A 842 -18.44 18.35 10.30
N ASP A 843 -18.05 19.35 9.51
CA ASP A 843 -18.18 20.79 9.85
C ASP A 843 -19.62 21.25 10.18
N SER A 844 -20.65 20.45 9.83
CA SER A 844 -22.08 20.73 10.11
C SER A 844 -22.67 19.99 11.32
N ALA A 845 -21.88 19.21 12.08
CA ALA A 845 -22.40 18.29 13.10
C ALA A 845 -22.72 18.96 14.46
N LYS A 846 -24.01 19.15 14.76
CA LYS A 846 -24.55 19.70 16.04
C LYS A 846 -23.84 19.15 17.29
N LYS A 847 -23.71 19.98 18.34
CA LYS A 847 -23.14 19.60 19.64
C LYS A 847 -23.88 18.41 20.27
N PHE A 848 -23.11 17.63 21.01
CA PHE A 848 -23.52 16.55 21.91
C PHE A 848 -22.99 16.94 23.29
N GLU A 849 -23.67 16.50 24.34
CA GLU A 849 -23.22 16.68 25.72
C GLU A 849 -22.29 15.51 26.15
N MET A 850 -21.83 15.53 27.41
CA MET A 850 -20.86 14.55 27.92
C MET A 850 -21.40 13.11 27.97
N GLU A 851 -20.51 12.13 27.75
CA GLU A 851 -20.68 10.68 27.93
C GLU A 851 -22.11 10.13 27.68
N LYS A 852 -22.63 10.31 26.46
CA LYS A 852 -23.93 9.76 26.10
C LYS A 852 -23.84 8.25 25.84
N LYS A 853 -24.34 7.46 26.80
CA LYS A 853 -24.48 6.00 26.70
C LYS A 853 -25.54 5.64 25.66
N LEU A 854 -25.21 4.73 24.74
CA LEU A 854 -26.07 4.23 23.68
C LEU A 854 -26.34 2.72 23.85
N PRO A 855 -27.02 2.29 24.93
CA PRO A 855 -27.14 0.87 25.30
C PRO A 855 -27.83 0.02 24.22
N TRP A 856 -28.68 0.62 23.38
CA TRP A 856 -29.36 -0.05 22.28
C TRP A 856 -28.44 -0.49 21.13
N LEU A 857 -27.16 -0.07 21.12
CA LEU A 857 -26.14 -0.65 20.25
C LEU A 857 -25.72 -2.07 20.66
N LYS A 858 -25.96 -2.45 21.93
CA LYS A 858 -25.65 -3.80 22.47
C LYS A 858 -26.90 -4.67 22.63
N LEU A 859 -28.06 -4.06 22.89
CA LEU A 859 -29.33 -4.77 23.10
C LEU A 859 -30.50 -4.02 22.43
N ARG A 860 -31.10 -4.60 21.38
CA ARG A 860 -32.21 -3.99 20.60
C ARG A 860 -33.29 -3.40 21.51
N LYS A 861 -33.59 -2.11 21.33
CA LYS A 861 -34.64 -1.35 22.03
C LYS A 861 -36.00 -2.04 21.87
N ARG A 862 -36.74 -2.17 22.97
CA ARG A 862 -38.10 -2.75 23.01
C ARG A 862 -38.98 -1.89 23.94
N PRO A 863 -40.15 -1.38 23.48
CA PRO A 863 -40.59 -1.34 22.08
C PRO A 863 -39.57 -0.60 21.20
N ALA A 864 -39.59 -0.88 19.89
CA ALA A 864 -38.78 -0.17 18.92
C ALA A 864 -39.42 1.17 18.55
N ASP A 865 -38.60 2.15 18.14
CA ASP A 865 -39.11 3.44 17.66
C ASP A 865 -39.78 3.32 16.27
N ILE A 866 -40.69 4.25 15.98
CA ILE A 866 -41.21 4.43 14.62
C ILE A 866 -40.05 4.81 13.70
N ASN A 867 -39.94 4.15 12.54
CA ASN A 867 -38.83 4.26 11.60
C ASN A 867 -37.45 3.90 12.18
N ALA A 868 -37.40 3.09 13.26
CA ALA A 868 -36.16 2.59 13.81
C ALA A 868 -35.31 1.80 12.81
N HIS A 869 -33.98 1.88 12.99
CA HIS A 869 -33.05 0.97 12.34
C HIS A 869 -33.26 -0.48 12.84
N PRO A 870 -33.39 -1.49 11.96
CA PRO A 870 -33.96 -2.80 12.32
C PRO A 870 -33.17 -3.54 13.40
N GLY A 871 -31.84 -3.51 13.33
CA GLY A 871 -30.98 -4.20 14.30
C GLY A 871 -31.06 -3.64 15.73
N THR A 872 -31.24 -2.33 15.89
CA THR A 872 -31.14 -1.62 17.18
C THR A 872 -32.48 -1.24 17.78
N GLY A 873 -33.54 -1.16 16.98
CA GLY A 873 -34.85 -0.67 17.44
C GLY A 873 -34.84 0.82 17.79
N SER A 874 -33.78 1.56 17.42
CA SER A 874 -33.61 2.98 17.69
C SER A 874 -33.77 3.82 16.42
N ALA A 875 -34.48 4.94 16.51
CA ALA A 875 -34.54 5.98 15.47
C ALA A 875 -33.52 7.12 15.69
N ASP A 876 -32.63 7.00 16.68
CA ASP A 876 -31.53 7.94 16.89
C ASP A 876 -30.45 7.78 15.80
N HIS A 877 -29.95 8.90 15.25
CA HIS A 877 -28.83 8.94 14.31
C HIS A 877 -27.75 9.95 14.75
N TYR A 878 -26.49 9.52 14.75
CA TYR A 878 -25.36 10.26 15.32
C TYR A 878 -24.09 10.20 14.45
N ALA A 879 -23.30 11.28 14.50
CA ALA A 879 -22.04 11.40 13.76
C ALA A 879 -20.84 11.64 14.71
N LEU A 880 -19.74 10.92 14.49
CA LEU A 880 -18.54 10.88 15.33
C LEU A 880 -17.26 10.89 14.45
N TYR A 881 -16.09 11.14 15.04
CA TYR A 881 -14.78 10.99 14.37
C TYR A 881 -13.71 10.34 15.25
N ASP A 882 -12.65 9.83 14.61
CA ASP A 882 -11.49 9.25 15.27
C ASP A 882 -10.46 10.29 15.74
N THR A 883 -10.10 10.18 17.01
CA THR A 883 -8.87 10.67 17.65
C THR A 883 -7.60 10.67 16.79
N PHE A 884 -7.40 9.72 15.88
CA PHE A 884 -6.18 9.66 15.07
C PHE A 884 -5.99 10.88 14.14
N HIS A 885 -7.05 11.61 13.82
CA HIS A 885 -7.00 12.81 12.98
C HIS A 885 -6.79 14.14 13.76
N GLU A 886 -6.57 14.10 15.09
CA GLU A 886 -6.40 15.30 15.95
C GLU A 886 -5.29 16.28 15.50
N ALA A 887 -4.34 15.85 14.67
CA ALA A 887 -3.18 16.65 14.28
C ALA A 887 -3.47 17.85 13.35
N ASN A 888 -4.60 17.84 12.62
CA ASN A 888 -4.83 18.76 11.49
C ASN A 888 -6.01 19.73 11.67
N SER A 889 -6.65 19.81 12.85
CA SER A 889 -7.83 20.65 13.09
C SER A 889 -7.70 21.54 14.32
N CYS A 890 -7.73 22.86 14.14
CA CYS A 890 -7.71 23.87 15.19
C CYS A 890 -9.09 24.17 15.83
N LEU A 891 -9.99 23.19 15.83
CA LEU A 891 -11.40 23.34 16.25
C LEU A 891 -11.75 22.36 17.37
N ASP A 892 -11.79 22.84 18.62
CA ASP A 892 -12.17 22.09 19.84
C ASP A 892 -13.68 21.72 19.91
N CYS A 893 -14.37 21.60 18.76
CA CYS A 893 -15.83 21.59 18.66
C CYS A 893 -16.47 20.21 18.40
N LEU A 894 -15.68 19.20 18.05
CA LEU A 894 -16.14 17.86 17.66
C LEU A 894 -15.88 16.82 18.77
N ARG A 895 -16.58 15.67 18.72
CA ARG A 895 -16.51 14.60 19.75
C ARG A 895 -15.87 13.30 19.30
N LYS A 896 -15.05 12.74 20.20
CA LYS A 896 -14.18 11.56 20.04
C LYS A 896 -14.95 10.23 20.22
N VAL A 897 -14.59 9.17 19.49
CA VAL A 897 -15.13 7.79 19.66
C VAL A 897 -15.16 7.33 21.12
N GLY A 898 -14.12 7.65 21.91
CA GLY A 898 -14.01 7.25 23.31
C GLY A 898 -15.07 7.82 24.27
N LEU A 899 -15.96 8.70 23.79
CA LEU A 899 -17.08 9.26 24.57
C LEU A 899 -18.36 8.40 24.52
N VAL A 900 -18.37 7.32 23.73
CA VAL A 900 -19.49 6.35 23.67
C VAL A 900 -18.96 4.98 24.15
N PRO A 901 -19.22 4.59 25.42
CA PRO A 901 -18.70 3.37 26.02
C PRO A 901 -19.14 2.07 25.33
N GLU A 902 -20.20 2.12 24.52
CA GLU A 902 -20.69 0.96 23.80
C GLU A 902 -19.86 0.58 22.56
N ILE A 903 -19.15 1.55 21.95
CA ILE A 903 -18.33 1.33 20.75
C ILE A 903 -16.82 1.48 21.00
N SER A 904 -16.44 2.08 22.13
CA SER A 904 -15.05 2.29 22.55
C SER A 904 -14.30 0.95 22.65
N GLY A 905 -13.22 0.79 21.87
CA GLY A 905 -12.43 -0.45 21.79
C GLY A 905 -13.02 -1.55 20.91
N TRP A 906 -14.28 -1.44 20.46
CA TRP A 906 -14.89 -2.35 19.47
C TRP A 906 -14.62 -1.90 18.04
N VAL A 907 -14.67 -0.59 17.77
CA VAL A 907 -14.39 -0.03 16.44
C VAL A 907 -12.89 0.00 16.17
N ASN A 908 -12.44 -0.73 15.15
CA ASN A 908 -11.15 -0.49 14.52
C ASN A 908 -11.29 0.62 13.47
N SER A 909 -11.01 1.86 13.85
CA SER A 909 -11.08 3.03 12.94
C SER A 909 -10.11 2.91 11.76
N GLN A 910 -8.96 2.27 11.96
CA GLN A 910 -7.95 2.04 10.93
C GLN A 910 -8.39 1.07 9.82
N THR A 911 -9.61 0.52 9.86
CA THR A 911 -10.04 -0.49 8.86
C THR A 911 -10.15 0.11 7.45
N ALA A 912 -10.58 1.37 7.32
CA ALA A 912 -10.56 2.10 6.05
C ALA A 912 -9.10 2.35 5.58
N GLU A 913 -8.23 2.86 6.46
CA GLU A 913 -6.80 3.04 6.16
C GLU A 913 -6.12 1.73 5.71
N GLN A 914 -6.52 0.58 6.29
CA GLN A 914 -5.99 -0.74 5.95
C GLN A 914 -6.49 -1.24 4.59
N LEU A 915 -7.77 -1.04 4.25
CA LEU A 915 -8.29 -1.28 2.89
C LEU A 915 -7.54 -0.42 1.88
N PHE A 916 -7.47 0.89 2.12
CA PHE A 916 -6.79 1.85 1.27
C PHE A 916 -5.30 1.52 1.11
N SER A 917 -4.61 1.15 2.20
CA SER A 917 -3.18 0.81 2.11
C SER A 917 -2.89 -0.52 1.43
N LYS A 918 -3.89 -1.38 1.24
CA LYS A 918 -3.83 -2.51 0.29
C LYS A 918 -4.04 -1.98 -1.14
N MET A 919 -5.18 -1.34 -1.41
CA MET A 919 -5.58 -0.89 -2.75
C MET A 919 -4.57 0.08 -3.39
N ARG A 920 -3.87 0.92 -2.60
CA ARG A 920 -2.78 1.80 -3.08
C ARG A 920 -1.69 1.09 -3.89
N LYS A 921 -1.46 -0.20 -3.66
CA LYS A 921 -0.50 -0.99 -4.43
C LYS A 921 -0.95 -1.18 -5.87
N ASN A 922 -2.26 -1.30 -6.11
CA ASN A 922 -2.85 -1.59 -7.42
C ASN A 922 -2.95 -0.32 -8.29
N ASN A 923 -2.85 0.87 -7.67
CA ASN A 923 -2.93 2.17 -8.36
C ASN A 923 -2.12 2.23 -9.67
N HIS A 924 -0.94 1.61 -9.74
CA HIS A 924 -0.02 1.71 -10.88
C HIS A 924 -0.58 1.11 -12.18
N PHE A 925 -1.40 0.06 -12.12
CA PHE A 925 -2.11 -0.51 -13.28
C PHE A 925 -3.57 -0.07 -13.39
N LEU A 926 -4.13 0.53 -12.34
CA LEU A 926 -5.47 1.11 -12.38
C LEU A 926 -5.48 2.50 -13.05
N SER A 927 -4.42 3.29 -12.90
CA SER A 927 -4.35 4.64 -13.49
C SER A 927 -4.20 4.69 -15.01
N THR A 928 -3.96 3.54 -15.65
CA THR A 928 -3.81 3.39 -17.12
C THR A 928 -5.06 2.85 -17.81
N MET A 929 -6.11 2.50 -17.06
CA MET A 929 -7.35 1.89 -17.59
C MET A 929 -8.37 2.93 -18.11
N SER A 930 -9.29 2.49 -18.97
CA SER A 930 -10.53 3.25 -19.27
C SER A 930 -11.34 3.46 -17.97
N PRO A 931 -12.14 4.54 -17.85
CA PRO A 931 -12.97 4.77 -16.67
C PRO A 931 -13.88 3.58 -16.33
N GLY A 932 -14.53 2.96 -17.33
CA GLY A 932 -15.31 1.73 -17.16
C GLY A 932 -14.49 0.57 -16.63
N SER A 933 -13.35 0.25 -17.26
CA SER A 933 -12.43 -0.81 -16.82
C SER A 933 -11.90 -0.58 -15.39
N HIS A 934 -11.62 0.66 -15.02
CA HIS A 934 -11.16 1.03 -13.69
C HIS A 934 -12.24 0.76 -12.62
N VAL A 935 -13.46 1.27 -12.80
CA VAL A 935 -14.54 1.08 -11.80
C VAL A 935 -14.99 -0.37 -11.74
N PHE A 936 -15.01 -1.07 -12.88
CA PHE A 936 -15.29 -2.49 -12.95
C PHE A 936 -14.30 -3.31 -12.11
N LEU A 937 -13.00 -3.21 -12.39
CA LEU A 937 -11.99 -3.97 -11.66
C LEU A 937 -11.96 -3.59 -10.16
N MET A 938 -12.16 -2.31 -9.83
CA MET A 938 -12.28 -1.87 -8.45
C MET A 938 -13.49 -2.50 -7.73
N ARG A 939 -14.66 -2.62 -8.38
CA ARG A 939 -15.82 -3.33 -7.82
C ARG A 939 -15.50 -4.80 -7.56
N CYS A 940 -14.85 -5.49 -8.50
CA CYS A 940 -14.43 -6.89 -8.34
C CYS A 940 -13.42 -7.09 -7.19
N MET A 941 -12.45 -6.19 -7.03
CA MET A 941 -11.50 -6.26 -5.92
C MET A 941 -12.15 -5.99 -4.55
N ILE A 942 -13.10 -5.06 -4.47
CA ILE A 942 -13.87 -4.83 -3.24
C ILE A 942 -14.77 -6.03 -2.92
N HIS A 943 -15.38 -6.67 -3.93
CA HIS A 943 -16.17 -7.89 -3.76
C HIS A 943 -15.35 -9.03 -3.15
N HIS A 944 -14.18 -9.36 -3.71
CA HIS A 944 -13.32 -10.42 -3.17
C HIS A 944 -12.70 -10.07 -1.80
N HIS A 945 -12.40 -8.80 -1.51
CA HIS A 945 -12.03 -8.35 -0.17
C HIS A 945 -13.18 -8.58 0.84
N ASN A 946 -14.42 -8.26 0.47
CA ASN A 946 -15.61 -8.51 1.29
C ASN A 946 -15.82 -10.02 1.55
N LEU A 947 -15.75 -10.85 0.51
CA LEU A 947 -15.83 -12.32 0.64
C LEU A 947 -14.73 -12.84 1.59
N THR A 948 -13.48 -12.42 1.39
CA THR A 948 -12.33 -12.81 2.23
C THR A 948 -12.53 -12.48 3.72
N ILE A 949 -13.25 -11.39 4.05
CA ILE A 949 -13.58 -11.03 5.43
C ILE A 949 -14.74 -11.87 5.97
N ASN A 950 -15.78 -12.09 5.15
CA ASN A 950 -16.93 -12.91 5.53
C ASN A 950 -16.53 -14.38 5.77
N GLU A 951 -15.73 -14.98 4.88
CA GLU A 951 -15.19 -16.34 5.02
C GLU A 951 -14.44 -16.51 6.36
N LYS A 952 -13.46 -15.65 6.63
CA LYS A 952 -12.68 -15.67 7.88
C LYS A 952 -13.53 -15.43 9.13
N THR A 953 -14.63 -14.70 8.97
CA THR A 953 -15.59 -14.46 10.05
C THR A 953 -16.47 -15.69 10.30
N LEU A 954 -16.93 -16.37 9.23
CA LEU A 954 -17.74 -17.57 9.31
C LEU A 954 -16.94 -18.76 9.84
N THR A 955 -15.72 -19.00 9.34
CA THR A 955 -14.81 -20.04 9.89
C THR A 955 -14.53 -19.79 11.37
N GLY A 956 -14.25 -18.54 11.76
CA GLY A 956 -14.04 -18.19 13.17
C GLY A 956 -15.28 -18.32 14.06
N LEU A 957 -16.49 -18.37 13.50
CA LEU A 957 -17.73 -18.72 14.23
C LEU A 957 -17.94 -20.24 14.30
N GLN A 958 -17.58 -20.96 13.23
CA GLN A 958 -17.62 -22.43 13.19
C GLN A 958 -16.59 -23.07 14.14
N GLU A 959 -15.43 -22.45 14.34
CA GLU A 959 -14.43 -22.88 15.35
C GLU A 959 -14.90 -22.69 16.81
N ILE A 960 -15.97 -21.93 17.04
CA ILE A 960 -16.53 -21.61 18.37
C ILE A 960 -17.82 -22.39 18.64
N SER A 961 -18.64 -22.65 17.62
CA SER A 961 -19.86 -23.46 17.77
C SER A 961 -19.54 -24.94 17.96
N THR A 962 -20.30 -25.61 18.83
CA THR A 962 -20.30 -27.08 18.96
C THR A 962 -21.57 -27.73 18.41
N GLU A 963 -22.46 -26.93 17.81
CA GLU A 963 -23.66 -27.35 17.08
C GLU A 963 -23.60 -26.82 15.64
N ASP A 964 -24.14 -27.57 14.68
CA ASP A 964 -24.12 -27.22 13.26
C ASP A 964 -24.97 -25.96 12.98
N ILE A 965 -24.31 -24.83 12.75
CA ILE A 965 -24.96 -23.62 12.25
C ILE A 965 -25.30 -23.85 10.77
N ALA A 966 -26.55 -24.24 10.49
CA ALA A 966 -27.07 -24.37 9.14
C ALA A 966 -27.01 -23.02 8.40
N THR A 967 -26.08 -22.89 7.44
CA THR A 967 -25.85 -21.67 6.66
C THR A 967 -26.65 -21.68 5.36
N ASP A 968 -27.97 -21.55 5.48
CA ASP A 968 -28.82 -21.32 4.31
C ASP A 968 -28.43 -20.01 3.62
N ARG A 969 -28.07 -20.10 2.32
CA ARG A 969 -27.63 -18.95 1.50
C ARG A 969 -28.75 -17.98 1.13
N ALA A 970 -30.00 -18.30 1.45
CA ALA A 970 -31.13 -17.38 1.31
C ALA A 970 -31.20 -16.44 2.53
N GLY A 971 -31.16 -15.12 2.28
CA GLY A 971 -31.19 -14.12 3.36
C GLY A 971 -32.53 -14.07 4.08
N LEU A 972 -32.69 -14.87 5.14
CA LEU A 972 -33.84 -14.81 6.04
C LEU A 972 -33.92 -13.44 6.74
N GLU A 973 -35.14 -12.93 6.89
CA GLU A 973 -35.39 -11.57 7.36
C GLU A 973 -35.01 -11.37 8.84
N PRO A 974 -34.48 -10.19 9.22
CA PRO A 974 -33.99 -9.91 10.58
C PRO A 974 -35.10 -9.67 11.62
N GLU A 975 -36.31 -10.16 11.37
CA GLU A 975 -37.49 -10.01 12.25
C GLU A 975 -37.23 -10.63 13.63
N ASN A 976 -36.73 -11.88 13.66
CA ASN A 976 -36.82 -12.76 14.84
C ASN A 976 -35.50 -13.25 15.49
N ASN A 977 -34.31 -12.93 14.97
CA ASN A 977 -33.04 -13.34 15.63
C ASN A 977 -32.27 -12.16 16.27
N PRO A 978 -32.43 -11.90 17.58
CA PRO A 978 -31.71 -10.82 18.28
C PRO A 978 -30.26 -11.16 18.66
N GLY A 979 -29.74 -12.36 18.37
CA GLY A 979 -28.49 -12.86 18.96
C GLY A 979 -27.19 -12.18 18.48
N LEU A 980 -27.12 -11.75 17.21
CA LEU A 980 -25.83 -11.39 16.59
C LEU A 980 -25.21 -10.05 17.06
N LEU A 981 -25.98 -9.13 17.65
CA LEU A 981 -25.39 -7.99 18.36
C LEU A 981 -24.55 -8.44 19.57
N GLY A 982 -24.88 -9.58 20.18
CA GLY A 982 -24.18 -10.13 21.34
C GLY A 982 -22.83 -10.77 21.02
N PHE A 983 -22.70 -11.45 19.88
CA PHE A 983 -21.49 -12.23 19.56
C PHE A 983 -20.22 -11.39 19.37
N CYS A 984 -20.34 -10.10 19.03
CA CYS A 984 -19.17 -9.22 18.97
C CYS A 984 -18.69 -8.71 20.35
N SER A 985 -19.42 -9.02 21.44
CA SER A 985 -19.23 -8.34 22.74
C SER A 985 -18.36 -9.08 23.77
N THR A 986 -18.11 -10.38 23.62
CA THR A 986 -17.55 -11.21 24.73
C THR A 986 -16.35 -12.09 24.40
N GLU A 987 -16.05 -12.41 23.13
CA GLU A 987 -15.06 -13.47 22.81
C GLU A 987 -13.83 -12.99 22.03
N ARG A 988 -13.90 -11.94 21.20
CA ARG A 988 -12.70 -11.33 20.56
C ARG A 988 -11.76 -10.59 21.55
N ILE A 989 -11.98 -10.73 22.87
CA ILE A 989 -11.25 -10.05 23.96
C ILE A 989 -10.73 -11.07 25.02
N LYS A 990 -10.93 -12.38 24.83
CA LYS A 990 -10.45 -13.44 25.73
C LYS A 990 -9.16 -14.10 25.24
#